data_AF-A0A6P7XHD7-F1
#
_entry.id   AF-A0A6P7XHD7-F1
#
_cell.length_a   1.000
_cell.length_b   1.000
_cell.length_c   1.000
_cell.angle_alpha   90.00
_cell.angle_beta   90.00
_cell.angle_gamma   90.00
#
_symmetry.space_group_name_H-M   'P 1'
#
loop_
_entity.id
_entity.type
_entity.pdbx_description
1 polymer ?
#
loop_
_entity_poly.entity_id
_entity_poly.type
_entity_poly.pdbx_seq_one_letter_code
_entity_poly.pdbx_strand_id
1 'polypeptide(L)'
;MQNPFANIAEPLDPKLPEKKFYNLNKLGDPRYARLPFSIRVLLEAAVRNCDEFLVKRKDVENILNWSVTQHKNVEVPFRPSRVILQDFTGVPAVVDFAAMRDAVKRLGGDPEKINPVCPADLVIDHSIQVDFNRRPDSLQKNQELEFERNRERFEFLKWGSQGFQNMRIIPPGSGIIHQVNLEYLARVVFDQDGYYYPDSLVGTDSHTTMIDGLGVLGWGVGGIEAEAVMLGQPISMVLPEVIGYKLEGNPHPLVTSTDIVLTITKHLRQVGVVGKFVEFFGAGVAQLSIADRATIANMCPEYGATAAFFPVDHISVRYLLQTGREEEKIKYIQRYLEAVGMFRNFNDAAQDPDFTQVVELDLGTVVPCCSGPKRPQDKVAVSEMKKDFESCLGAKQGFKGFQIAPNHHNDRLKFTLNGTEFELTHGSVVIAAITSCTNTSNPSVMLGAGLLAKKAVEAGLTVKSYIKTSLSPGSGVVTYYLKNSGVMPYLSQLGFDVVGYGCMTCIGNSGPLPDAVVEAITQGDLVAVGVLSGNRNFEGRVHPNTRANYLASPPLVIAYAIAGTVRIDFEKEPLGRNAENKPIFLKDVWPTRDEIQAVERQFVIPEMFKEVYEKIERVNESWNSLNAPSDQLYSWNPKSTYIKSPPFFDLLTMELQPPNSIVDAYILLNLGDSVTTDHISPAGNIARNSPAARYLTNRGLTPREFNSYGSRRGNDDVMARGTFANIRLFNKFLNKQAPQTIHFPSDETIDIFDAAERYQQAGYPLIVLAGKEYGSGSSRDWAAKGPFLLGIKAVLAESYERIHRSNLVGMGVIPLQYLPGENADILGLSGRERYTINIPKELTPSMQVQIKLDTGKTFQAVMRFDTDVELTYFQNGGILNYMIRKMSLQS
;
A
#
# COMPACT_ATOMS: atom_id res chain seq x y z
N MET A 1 17.57 -25.37 -22.56
CA MET A 1 18.92 -24.84 -22.88
C MET A 1 19.67 -24.62 -21.58
N GLN A 2 21.00 -24.70 -21.57
CA GLN A 2 21.80 -24.34 -20.38
C GLN A 2 21.90 -22.81 -20.26
N ASN A 3 21.94 -22.28 -19.03
CA ASN A 3 22.09 -20.85 -18.79
C ASN A 3 23.44 -20.37 -19.39
N PRO A 4 23.44 -19.38 -20.31
CA PRO A 4 24.66 -18.93 -21.00
C PRO A 4 25.68 -18.25 -20.10
N PHE A 5 25.30 -17.87 -18.88
CA PHE A 5 26.17 -17.28 -17.87
C PHE A 5 26.64 -18.29 -16.81
N ALA A 6 26.46 -19.59 -17.03
CA ALA A 6 26.89 -20.61 -16.06
C ALA A 6 28.40 -20.60 -15.77
N ASN A 7 29.21 -20.05 -16.67
CA ASN A 7 30.67 -19.94 -16.54
C ASN A 7 31.13 -18.94 -15.47
N ILE A 8 30.27 -18.00 -15.04
CA ILE A 8 30.58 -17.04 -13.96
C ILE A 8 30.03 -17.48 -12.60
N ALA A 9 29.41 -18.66 -12.51
CA ALA A 9 28.98 -19.24 -11.25
C ALA A 9 30.18 -19.90 -10.52
N GLU A 10 30.45 -19.47 -9.29
CA GLU A 10 31.60 -19.95 -8.52
C GLU A 10 31.29 -20.04 -7.01
N PRO A 11 32.02 -20.87 -6.25
CA PRO A 11 31.80 -20.97 -4.80
C PRO A 11 32.14 -19.67 -4.08
N LEU A 12 31.28 -19.25 -3.16
CA LEU A 12 31.54 -18.07 -2.31
C LEU A 12 32.65 -18.35 -1.29
N ASP A 13 32.69 -19.58 -0.79
CA ASP A 13 33.73 -20.09 0.08
C ASP A 13 34.34 -21.35 -0.51
N PRO A 14 35.67 -21.40 -0.77
CA PRO A 14 36.35 -22.62 -1.18
C PRO A 14 36.11 -23.83 -0.24
N LYS A 15 35.76 -23.58 1.03
CA LYS A 15 35.41 -24.63 2.00
C LYS A 15 34.00 -25.22 1.81
N LEU A 16 33.12 -24.52 1.09
CA LEU A 16 31.74 -24.93 0.77
C LEU A 16 31.54 -24.87 -0.76
N PRO A 17 32.20 -25.75 -1.53
CA PRO A 17 32.24 -25.68 -3.00
C PRO A 17 30.86 -25.85 -3.67
N GLU A 18 29.89 -26.41 -2.97
CA GLU A 18 28.50 -26.57 -3.39
C GLU A 18 27.67 -25.30 -3.28
N LYS A 19 28.12 -24.30 -2.49
CA LYS A 19 27.42 -23.03 -2.26
C LYS A 19 28.01 -21.94 -3.15
N LYS A 20 27.36 -21.72 -4.29
CA LYS A 20 27.84 -20.86 -5.38
C LYS A 20 27.09 -19.54 -5.45
N PHE A 21 27.60 -18.62 -6.25
CA PHE A 21 26.89 -17.42 -6.67
C PHE A 21 27.33 -17.05 -8.08
N TYR A 22 26.49 -16.31 -8.80
CA TYR A 22 26.91 -15.70 -10.06
C TYR A 22 27.77 -14.47 -9.74
N ASN A 23 29.07 -14.53 -10.02
CA ASN A 23 29.96 -13.42 -9.76
C ASN A 23 29.86 -12.39 -10.90
N LEU A 24 29.03 -11.36 -10.71
CA LEU A 24 28.81 -10.30 -11.70
C LEU A 24 30.10 -9.52 -12.02
N ASN A 25 31.09 -9.46 -11.13
CA ASN A 25 32.39 -8.86 -11.43
C ASN A 25 33.15 -9.62 -12.54
N LYS A 26 32.87 -10.92 -12.72
CA LYS A 26 33.43 -11.75 -13.79
C LYS A 26 32.74 -11.60 -15.14
N LEU A 27 31.73 -10.74 -15.25
CA LEU A 27 31.30 -10.22 -16.56
C LEU A 27 32.44 -9.46 -17.25
N GLY A 28 33.42 -8.95 -16.47
CA GLY A 28 34.60 -8.28 -17.00
C GLY A 28 34.29 -6.92 -17.62
N ASP A 29 33.18 -6.30 -17.20
CA ASP A 29 32.64 -5.09 -17.81
C ASP A 29 32.63 -3.92 -16.81
N PRO A 30 33.30 -2.79 -17.11
CA PRO A 30 33.39 -1.65 -16.21
C PRO A 30 32.05 -0.96 -15.95
N ARG A 31 31.03 -1.16 -16.81
CA ARG A 31 29.69 -0.58 -16.64
C ARG A 31 29.04 -1.02 -15.33
N TYR A 32 29.27 -2.26 -14.91
CA TYR A 32 28.68 -2.83 -13.70
C TYR A 32 28.95 -1.99 -12.45
N ALA A 33 30.19 -1.52 -12.29
CA ALA A 33 30.61 -0.74 -11.11
C ALA A 33 29.93 0.63 -11.01
N ARG A 34 29.39 1.16 -12.12
CA ARG A 34 28.70 2.45 -12.19
C ARG A 34 27.18 2.35 -12.11
N LEU A 35 26.62 1.14 -12.19
CA LEU A 35 25.18 0.93 -12.07
C LEU A 35 24.67 1.32 -10.68
N PRO A 36 23.49 1.96 -10.59
CA PRO A 36 22.74 2.02 -9.34
C PRO A 36 22.57 0.63 -8.74
N PHE A 37 22.68 0.50 -7.43
CA PHE A 37 22.65 -0.79 -6.75
C PHE A 37 21.31 -1.50 -6.94
N SER A 38 20.21 -0.75 -7.04
CA SER A 38 18.88 -1.26 -7.42
C SER A 38 18.89 -1.95 -8.80
N ILE A 39 19.62 -1.42 -9.78
CA ILE A 39 19.76 -2.02 -11.12
C ILE A 39 20.66 -3.26 -11.08
N ARG A 40 21.64 -3.32 -10.17
CA ARG A 40 22.47 -4.53 -9.95
C ARG A 40 21.62 -5.73 -9.53
N VAL A 41 20.57 -5.50 -8.74
CA VAL A 41 19.61 -6.56 -8.36
C VAL A 41 18.84 -7.08 -9.58
N LEU A 42 18.37 -6.20 -10.47
CA LEU A 42 17.72 -6.60 -11.73
C LEU A 42 18.68 -7.40 -12.61
N LEU A 43 19.95 -6.96 -12.69
CA LEU A 43 20.98 -7.62 -13.48
C LEU A 43 21.27 -9.04 -12.96
N GLU A 44 21.43 -9.22 -11.65
CA GLU A 44 21.66 -10.55 -11.05
C GLU A 44 20.48 -11.48 -11.33
N ALA A 45 19.25 -11.00 -11.13
CA ALA A 45 18.06 -11.80 -11.37
C ALA A 45 17.97 -12.24 -12.83
N ALA A 46 18.31 -11.36 -13.79
CA ALA A 46 18.32 -11.69 -15.21
C ALA A 46 19.43 -12.69 -15.57
N VAL A 47 20.66 -12.50 -15.05
CA VAL A 47 21.80 -13.40 -15.27
C VAL A 47 21.49 -14.82 -14.78
N ARG A 48 21.00 -14.95 -13.55
CA ARG A 48 20.72 -16.25 -12.94
C ARG A 48 19.55 -16.97 -13.61
N ASN A 49 18.54 -16.23 -14.07
CA ASN A 49 17.34 -16.80 -14.69
C ASN A 49 17.39 -16.85 -16.22
N CYS A 50 18.52 -16.55 -16.85
CA CYS A 50 18.66 -16.57 -18.31
C CYS A 50 18.47 -17.99 -18.86
N ASP A 51 17.36 -18.19 -19.56
CA ASP A 51 16.94 -19.47 -20.17
C ASP A 51 16.81 -19.38 -21.70
N GLU A 52 17.10 -18.20 -22.27
CA GLU A 52 16.90 -17.82 -23.68
C GLU A 52 15.43 -17.95 -24.14
N PHE A 53 14.49 -17.97 -23.21
CA PHE A 53 13.05 -18.04 -23.46
C PHE A 53 12.30 -16.90 -22.76
N LEU A 54 12.13 -17.00 -21.43
CA LEU A 54 11.51 -15.95 -20.62
C LEU A 54 12.50 -14.82 -20.33
N VAL A 55 13.78 -15.15 -20.19
CA VAL A 55 14.87 -14.20 -20.01
C VAL A 55 15.97 -14.51 -21.02
N LYS A 56 16.24 -13.54 -21.89
CA LYS A 56 17.21 -13.67 -22.99
C LYS A 56 18.53 -13.02 -22.62
N ARG A 57 19.61 -13.44 -23.27
CA ARG A 57 20.92 -12.77 -23.12
C ARG A 57 20.88 -11.28 -23.49
N LYS A 58 20.04 -10.92 -24.46
CA LYS A 58 19.80 -9.53 -24.84
C LYS A 58 19.27 -8.71 -23.66
N ASP A 59 18.44 -9.30 -22.81
CA ASP A 59 17.87 -8.60 -21.65
C ASP A 59 18.96 -8.31 -20.61
N VAL A 60 19.87 -9.26 -20.38
CA VAL A 60 21.05 -9.05 -19.51
C VAL A 60 21.92 -7.90 -20.03
N GLU A 61 22.21 -7.86 -21.34
CA GLU A 61 22.96 -6.75 -21.95
C GLU A 61 22.19 -5.42 -21.85
N ASN A 62 20.87 -5.44 -22.07
CA ASN A 62 20.04 -4.24 -21.93
C ASN A 62 20.11 -3.66 -20.52
N ILE A 63 20.08 -4.50 -19.49
CA ILE A 63 20.20 -4.07 -18.08
C ILE A 63 21.63 -3.62 -17.76
N LEU A 64 22.66 -4.34 -18.22
CA LEU A 64 24.06 -3.93 -18.02
C LEU A 64 24.36 -2.58 -18.68
N ASN A 65 23.72 -2.30 -19.82
CA ASN A 65 23.82 -1.04 -20.55
C ASN A 65 22.82 0.03 -20.08
N TRP A 66 22.34 -0.07 -18.84
CA TRP A 66 21.29 0.78 -18.26
C TRP A 66 21.50 2.28 -18.49
N SER A 67 22.74 2.77 -18.39
CA SER A 67 23.06 4.20 -18.56
C SER A 67 22.57 4.76 -19.89
N VAL A 68 22.49 3.92 -20.93
CA VAL A 68 21.97 4.25 -22.26
C VAL A 68 20.52 3.78 -22.45
N THR A 69 20.21 2.55 -22.03
CA THR A 69 18.91 1.91 -22.32
C THR A 69 17.76 2.47 -21.50
N GLN A 70 18.02 3.11 -20.35
CA GLN A 70 17.01 3.83 -19.57
C GLN A 70 16.27 4.92 -20.37
N HIS A 71 16.89 5.45 -21.43
CA HIS A 71 16.32 6.51 -22.29
C HIS A 71 15.69 5.98 -23.59
N LYS A 72 15.62 4.65 -23.76
CA LYS A 72 15.18 4.01 -25.01
C LYS A 72 13.87 3.23 -24.86
N ASN A 73 13.18 3.38 -23.73
CA ASN A 73 11.96 2.65 -23.38
C ASN A 73 12.12 1.13 -23.57
N VAL A 74 13.30 0.59 -23.19
CA VAL A 74 13.60 -0.82 -23.33
C VAL A 74 12.91 -1.61 -22.23
N GLU A 75 12.12 -2.62 -22.63
CA GLU A 75 11.53 -3.59 -21.71
C GLU A 75 12.58 -4.59 -21.22
N VAL A 76 12.49 -4.94 -19.93
CA VAL A 76 13.30 -5.98 -19.30
C VAL A 76 12.43 -6.88 -18.41
N PRO A 77 12.75 -8.18 -18.32
CA PRO A 77 12.10 -9.10 -17.40
C PRO A 77 12.70 -8.96 -16.00
N PHE A 78 11.85 -9.10 -14.98
CA PHE A 78 12.32 -9.22 -13.60
C PHE A 78 11.62 -10.40 -12.89
N ARG A 79 12.42 -11.35 -12.40
CA ARG A 79 11.94 -12.48 -11.60
C ARG A 79 12.33 -12.26 -10.14
N PRO A 80 11.44 -11.72 -9.29
CA PRO A 80 11.74 -11.53 -7.88
C PRO A 80 11.96 -12.88 -7.19
N SER A 81 12.68 -12.87 -6.06
CA SER A 81 12.98 -14.08 -5.30
C SER A 81 11.78 -14.66 -4.54
N ARG A 82 10.79 -13.83 -4.18
CA ARG A 82 9.58 -14.23 -3.42
C ARG A 82 8.42 -13.25 -3.64
N VAL A 83 7.26 -13.61 -3.10
CA VAL A 83 6.05 -12.77 -3.07
C VAL A 83 5.56 -12.62 -1.62
N ILE A 84 4.97 -11.46 -1.29
CA ILE A 84 4.31 -11.24 0.01
C ILE A 84 2.85 -10.76 -0.16
N LEU A 85 1.95 -11.22 0.71
CA LEU A 85 0.54 -10.89 0.68
C LEU A 85 0.01 -10.49 2.06
N GLN A 86 -1.12 -9.80 2.07
CA GLN A 86 -1.94 -9.56 3.26
C GLN A 86 -3.38 -10.01 3.04
N ASP A 87 -4.17 -10.27 4.06
CA ASP A 87 -5.47 -10.98 3.93
C ASP A 87 -6.54 -10.31 3.05
N PHE A 88 -6.59 -8.97 2.95
CA PHE A 88 -7.51 -8.29 2.02
C PHE A 88 -7.17 -8.51 0.54
N THR A 89 -5.92 -8.80 0.19
CA THR A 89 -5.53 -9.15 -1.20
C THR A 89 -5.19 -10.62 -1.36
N GLY A 90 -4.90 -11.31 -0.26
CA GLY A 90 -4.64 -12.73 -0.20
C GLY A 90 -5.90 -13.56 -0.37
N VAL A 91 -7.03 -13.15 0.22
CA VAL A 91 -8.32 -13.83 -0.02
C VAL A 91 -8.67 -13.85 -1.52
N PRO A 92 -8.74 -12.71 -2.24
CA PRO A 92 -9.02 -12.76 -3.68
C PRO A 92 -7.93 -13.49 -4.47
N ALA A 93 -6.65 -13.41 -4.09
CA ALA A 93 -5.61 -14.14 -4.80
C ALA A 93 -5.77 -15.67 -4.68
N VAL A 94 -6.09 -16.17 -3.48
CA VAL A 94 -6.37 -17.60 -3.26
C VAL A 94 -7.67 -18.02 -3.98
N VAL A 95 -8.67 -17.13 -4.07
CA VAL A 95 -9.88 -17.34 -4.89
C VAL A 95 -9.53 -17.47 -6.37
N ASP A 96 -8.66 -16.59 -6.88
CA ASP A 96 -8.21 -16.63 -8.27
C ASP A 96 -7.44 -17.92 -8.57
N PHE A 97 -6.49 -18.33 -7.72
CA PHE A 97 -5.81 -19.63 -7.85
C PHE A 97 -6.78 -20.81 -7.85
N ALA A 98 -7.77 -20.81 -6.95
CA ALA A 98 -8.80 -21.86 -6.92
C ALA A 98 -9.61 -21.89 -8.22
N ALA A 99 -10.04 -20.73 -8.72
CA ALA A 99 -10.78 -20.60 -9.97
C ALA A 99 -9.92 -20.96 -11.20
N MET A 100 -8.62 -20.68 -11.17
CA MET A 100 -7.67 -21.10 -12.21
C MET A 100 -7.50 -22.62 -12.22
N ARG A 101 -7.44 -23.28 -11.05
CA ARG A 101 -7.45 -24.76 -10.98
C ARG A 101 -8.69 -25.34 -11.64
N ASP A 102 -9.86 -24.78 -11.37
CA ASP A 102 -11.11 -25.19 -12.02
C ASP A 102 -11.07 -24.96 -13.54
N ALA A 103 -10.55 -23.82 -13.99
CA ALA A 103 -10.45 -23.49 -15.40
C ALA A 103 -9.48 -24.43 -16.15
N VAL A 104 -8.28 -24.69 -15.60
CA VAL A 104 -7.31 -25.65 -16.16
C VAL A 104 -7.92 -27.03 -16.24
N LYS A 105 -8.63 -27.48 -15.19
CA LYS A 105 -9.35 -28.75 -15.19
C LYS A 105 -10.43 -28.82 -16.29
N ARG A 106 -11.23 -27.76 -16.44
CA ARG A 106 -12.26 -27.68 -17.51
C ARG A 106 -11.64 -27.77 -18.91
N LEU A 107 -10.43 -27.25 -19.09
CA LEU A 107 -9.67 -27.31 -20.35
C LEU A 107 -8.85 -28.59 -20.52
N GLY A 108 -8.92 -29.54 -19.57
CA GLY A 108 -8.26 -30.84 -19.65
C GLY A 108 -6.77 -30.84 -19.24
N GLY A 109 -6.27 -29.76 -18.64
CA GLY A 109 -4.92 -29.69 -18.09
C GLY A 109 -4.82 -30.20 -16.65
N ASP A 110 -3.59 -30.23 -16.12
CA ASP A 110 -3.30 -30.60 -14.73
C ASP A 110 -3.46 -29.40 -13.77
N PRO A 111 -4.44 -29.39 -12.85
CA PRO A 111 -4.64 -28.30 -11.91
C PRO A 111 -3.49 -28.10 -10.92
N GLU A 112 -2.64 -29.10 -10.67
CA GLU A 112 -1.51 -28.95 -9.74
C GLU A 112 -0.44 -27.99 -10.28
N LYS A 113 -0.40 -27.75 -11.59
CA LYS A 113 0.48 -26.73 -12.20
C LYS A 113 0.11 -25.31 -11.78
N ILE A 114 -1.12 -25.10 -11.29
CA ILE A 114 -1.53 -23.88 -10.62
C ILE A 114 -1.03 -23.95 -9.18
N ASN A 115 0.25 -23.58 -9.00
CA ASN A 115 0.92 -23.57 -7.72
C ASN A 115 2.08 -22.55 -7.68
N PRO A 116 2.31 -21.83 -6.56
CA PRO A 116 3.47 -20.95 -6.42
C PRO A 116 4.81 -21.69 -6.60
N VAL A 117 5.66 -21.19 -7.50
CA VAL A 117 7.03 -21.68 -7.76
C VAL A 117 8.09 -20.92 -6.97
N CYS A 118 7.71 -19.85 -6.27
CA CYS A 118 8.55 -19.10 -5.34
C CYS A 118 7.86 -19.02 -3.96
N PRO A 119 8.61 -18.73 -2.89
CA PRO A 119 8.02 -18.50 -1.57
C PRO A 119 6.96 -17.40 -1.60
N ALA A 120 5.79 -17.68 -1.03
CA ALA A 120 4.69 -16.74 -0.85
C ALA A 120 4.34 -16.65 0.64
N ASP A 121 4.66 -15.51 1.27
CA ASP A 121 4.34 -15.26 2.68
C ASP A 121 3.07 -14.38 2.77
N LEU A 122 2.03 -14.82 3.48
CA LEU A 122 0.79 -14.05 3.69
C LEU A 122 0.63 -13.69 5.16
N VAL A 123 0.43 -12.40 5.48
CA VAL A 123 0.19 -11.92 6.85
C VAL A 123 -1.25 -11.48 7.03
N ILE A 124 -1.94 -11.96 8.07
CA ILE A 124 -3.32 -11.54 8.36
C ILE A 124 -3.31 -10.34 9.31
N ASP A 125 -3.56 -9.14 8.77
CA ASP A 125 -3.39 -7.87 9.47
C ASP A 125 -4.43 -6.78 9.10
N HIS A 126 -5.26 -7.00 8.09
CA HIS A 126 -6.30 -6.07 7.64
C HIS A 126 -7.70 -6.39 8.19
N SER A 127 -7.86 -7.47 8.95
CA SER A 127 -9.16 -7.90 9.49
C SER A 127 -9.54 -7.26 10.82
N ILE A 128 -8.59 -7.02 11.71
CA ILE A 128 -8.85 -6.43 13.04
C ILE A 128 -9.25 -4.95 12.92
N GLN A 129 -10.18 -4.53 13.79
CA GLN A 129 -10.69 -3.16 13.85
C GLN A 129 -10.62 -2.60 15.26
N VAL A 130 -10.58 -1.27 15.39
CA VAL A 130 -10.61 -0.60 16.70
C VAL A 130 -12.07 -0.52 17.20
N ASP A 131 -12.72 -1.66 17.42
CA ASP A 131 -14.09 -1.71 17.97
C ASP A 131 -14.12 -1.15 19.40
N PHE A 132 -13.11 -1.51 20.19
CA PHE A 132 -12.86 -1.02 21.54
C PHE A 132 -11.47 -0.39 21.64
N ASN A 133 -11.32 0.58 22.53
CA ASN A 133 -10.06 1.27 22.83
C ASN A 133 -10.01 1.75 24.28
N ARG A 134 -8.83 2.24 24.72
CA ARG A 134 -8.62 2.91 26.02
C ARG A 134 -8.98 2.05 27.24
N ARG A 135 -8.79 0.74 27.13
CA ARG A 135 -9.04 -0.23 28.20
C ARG A 135 -8.05 -1.41 28.10
N PRO A 136 -7.68 -2.03 29.23
CA PRO A 136 -6.80 -3.21 29.23
C PRO A 136 -7.37 -4.41 28.47
N ASP A 137 -8.70 -4.54 28.38
CA ASP A 137 -9.40 -5.65 27.70
C ASP A 137 -9.71 -5.36 26.22
N SER A 138 -9.28 -4.21 25.69
CA SER A 138 -9.59 -3.79 24.31
C SER A 138 -8.97 -4.69 23.24
N LEU A 139 -7.69 -5.06 23.39
CA LEU A 139 -7.01 -5.99 22.49
C LEU A 139 -7.78 -7.31 22.34
N GLN A 140 -8.10 -7.95 23.47
CA GLN A 140 -8.77 -9.24 23.48
C GLN A 140 -10.14 -9.15 22.79
N LYS A 141 -10.95 -8.14 23.14
CA LYS A 141 -12.28 -7.94 22.54
C LYS A 141 -12.21 -7.69 21.02
N ASN A 142 -11.23 -6.93 20.57
CA ASN A 142 -11.04 -6.67 19.15
C ASN A 142 -10.61 -7.94 18.40
N GLN A 143 -9.76 -8.79 19.01
CA GLN A 143 -9.37 -10.09 18.45
C GLN A 143 -10.52 -11.09 18.43
N GLU A 144 -11.35 -11.13 19.48
CA GLU A 144 -12.56 -11.96 19.52
C GLU A 144 -13.53 -11.59 18.38
N LEU A 145 -13.81 -10.29 18.21
CA LEU A 145 -14.64 -9.80 17.12
C LEU A 145 -14.01 -10.04 15.74
N GLU A 146 -12.68 -9.93 15.62
CA GLU A 146 -11.97 -10.25 14.39
C GLU A 146 -12.23 -11.71 13.98
N PHE A 147 -12.06 -12.66 14.90
CA PHE A 147 -12.31 -14.08 14.61
C PHE A 147 -13.78 -14.36 14.32
N GLU A 148 -14.71 -13.80 15.10
CA GLU A 148 -16.15 -13.96 14.89
C GLU A 148 -16.57 -13.51 13.49
N ARG A 149 -16.08 -12.34 13.05
CA ARG A 149 -16.47 -11.73 11.77
C ARG A 149 -15.77 -12.31 10.55
N ASN A 150 -14.62 -12.96 10.72
CA ASN A 150 -13.74 -13.35 9.61
C ASN A 150 -13.46 -14.86 9.56
N ARG A 151 -14.14 -15.67 10.37
CA ARG A 151 -13.90 -17.12 10.44
C ARG A 151 -13.85 -17.81 9.08
N GLU A 152 -14.84 -17.59 8.21
CA GLU A 152 -14.90 -18.21 6.88
C GLU A 152 -13.69 -17.82 6.00
N ARG A 153 -13.25 -16.56 6.07
CA ARG A 153 -12.06 -16.08 5.36
C ARG A 153 -10.79 -16.74 5.88
N PHE A 154 -10.70 -16.91 7.19
CA PHE A 154 -9.54 -17.53 7.83
C PHE A 154 -9.47 -19.03 7.53
N GLU A 155 -10.60 -19.74 7.56
CA GLU A 155 -10.70 -21.15 7.13
C GLU A 155 -10.29 -21.30 5.65
N PHE A 156 -10.74 -20.38 4.79
CA PHE A 156 -10.35 -20.34 3.38
C PHE A 156 -8.86 -20.09 3.16
N LEU A 157 -8.26 -19.13 3.85
CA LEU A 157 -6.82 -18.87 3.75
C LEU A 157 -6.01 -20.06 4.29
N LYS A 158 -6.44 -20.65 5.42
CA LYS A 158 -5.81 -21.84 5.97
C LYS A 158 -5.86 -23.01 4.99
N TRP A 159 -6.99 -23.24 4.33
CA TRP A 159 -7.10 -24.17 3.21
C TRP A 159 -6.08 -23.84 2.11
N GLY A 160 -5.99 -22.58 1.68
CA GLY A 160 -5.04 -22.13 0.67
C GLY A 160 -3.59 -22.49 1.03
N SER A 161 -3.16 -22.25 2.27
CA SER A 161 -1.81 -22.60 2.73
C SER A 161 -1.52 -24.11 2.76
N GLN A 162 -2.55 -24.94 2.80
CA GLN A 162 -2.41 -26.41 2.75
C GLN A 162 -2.52 -26.93 1.31
N GLY A 163 -3.35 -26.29 0.48
CA GLY A 163 -3.63 -26.68 -0.90
C GLY A 163 -2.60 -26.19 -1.92
N PHE A 164 -1.80 -25.18 -1.58
CA PHE A 164 -0.73 -24.62 -2.42
C PHE A 164 0.64 -24.76 -1.74
N GLN A 165 1.63 -25.31 -2.45
CA GLN A 165 3.01 -25.38 -1.96
C GLN A 165 3.63 -23.98 -1.91
N ASN A 166 4.67 -23.82 -1.09
CA ASN A 166 5.42 -22.57 -0.88
C ASN A 166 4.59 -21.41 -0.29
N MET A 167 3.35 -21.65 0.13
CA MET A 167 2.51 -20.66 0.78
C MET A 167 2.59 -20.79 2.30
N ARG A 168 3.08 -19.74 2.96
CA ARG A 168 3.12 -19.65 4.43
C ARG A 168 2.18 -18.56 4.92
N ILE A 169 1.43 -18.83 5.99
CA ILE A 169 0.56 -17.84 6.63
C ILE A 169 1.10 -17.46 8.00
N ILE A 170 1.21 -16.16 8.24
CA ILE A 170 1.37 -15.56 9.56
C ILE A 170 -0.05 -15.26 10.09
N PRO A 171 -0.47 -15.89 11.20
CA PRO A 171 -1.85 -15.86 11.67
C PRO A 171 -2.29 -14.49 12.22
N PRO A 172 -3.59 -14.29 12.49
CA PRO A 172 -4.09 -13.04 13.05
C PRO A 172 -3.45 -12.71 14.40
N GLY A 173 -3.30 -11.42 14.70
CA GLY A 173 -2.73 -10.95 15.97
C GLY A 173 -1.21 -11.05 16.09
N SER A 174 -0.51 -11.42 15.01
CA SER A 174 0.94 -11.56 14.99
C SER A 174 1.69 -10.28 14.60
N GLY A 175 1.06 -9.35 13.88
CA GLY A 175 1.69 -8.12 13.42
C GLY A 175 1.16 -7.63 12.07
N ILE A 176 1.81 -6.61 11.51
CA ILE A 176 1.52 -6.00 10.21
C ILE A 176 2.54 -6.49 9.19
N ILE A 177 2.09 -6.81 7.97
CA ILE A 177 2.85 -7.38 6.85
C ILE A 177 4.26 -6.83 6.72
N HIS A 178 4.42 -5.50 6.65
CA HIS A 178 5.71 -4.88 6.37
C HIS A 178 6.65 -4.86 7.57
N GLN A 179 6.12 -4.76 8.79
CA GLN A 179 6.93 -4.84 10.01
C GLN A 179 7.39 -6.28 10.24
N VAL A 180 6.50 -7.26 10.09
CA VAL A 180 6.85 -8.69 10.13
C VAL A 180 7.82 -9.05 8.99
N ASN A 181 7.70 -8.41 7.82
CA ASN A 181 8.67 -8.58 6.73
C ASN A 181 10.06 -8.11 7.15
N LEU A 182 10.19 -6.86 7.63
CA LEU A 182 11.46 -6.29 8.07
C LEU A 182 12.10 -7.10 9.22
N GLU A 183 11.30 -7.45 10.22
CA GLU A 183 11.79 -8.05 11.46
C GLU A 183 11.96 -9.57 11.38
N TYR A 184 11.32 -10.27 10.44
CA TYR A 184 11.31 -11.74 10.40
C TYR A 184 11.41 -12.34 8.99
N LEU A 185 10.57 -11.94 8.04
CA LEU A 185 10.48 -12.61 6.73
C LEU A 185 11.58 -12.19 5.75
N ALA A 186 12.29 -11.08 5.96
CA ALA A 186 13.37 -10.66 5.07
C ALA A 186 14.56 -11.62 5.15
N ARG A 187 15.00 -12.10 3.98
CA ARG A 187 16.17 -12.98 3.84
C ARG A 187 17.45 -12.16 3.62
N VAL A 188 17.33 -10.99 2.98
CA VAL A 188 18.44 -10.14 2.47
C VAL A 188 19.28 -10.83 1.40
N VAL A 189 19.75 -12.05 1.65
CA VAL A 189 20.37 -12.95 0.67
C VAL A 189 19.74 -14.32 0.84
N PHE A 190 19.23 -14.87 -0.25
CA PHE A 190 18.77 -16.26 -0.31
C PHE A 190 19.97 -17.20 -0.35
N ASP A 191 19.82 -18.34 0.31
CA ASP A 191 20.63 -19.54 0.12
C ASP A 191 19.68 -20.67 -0.29
N GLN A 192 19.57 -20.93 -1.59
CA GLN A 192 18.60 -21.86 -2.13
C GLN A 192 19.20 -22.66 -3.29
N ASP A 193 18.96 -23.97 -3.28
CA ASP A 193 19.39 -24.90 -4.33
C ASP A 193 20.88 -24.80 -4.70
N GLY A 194 21.71 -24.47 -3.71
CA GLY A 194 23.16 -24.31 -3.86
C GLY A 194 23.62 -22.94 -4.36
N TYR A 195 22.73 -21.94 -4.44
CA TYR A 195 23.04 -20.60 -4.93
C TYR A 195 22.71 -19.50 -3.91
N TYR A 196 23.60 -18.52 -3.80
CA TYR A 196 23.36 -17.24 -3.16
C TYR A 196 22.91 -16.18 -4.18
N TYR A 197 21.86 -15.44 -3.83
CA TYR A 197 21.35 -14.32 -4.62
C TYR A 197 20.57 -13.32 -3.74
N PRO A 198 20.39 -12.06 -4.18
CA PRO A 198 19.75 -11.05 -3.36
C PRO A 198 18.28 -11.38 -3.11
N ASP A 199 17.80 -11.14 -1.89
CA ASP A 199 16.36 -11.07 -1.62
C ASP A 199 15.78 -9.91 -2.43
N SER A 200 14.64 -10.18 -3.04
CA SER A 200 13.83 -9.25 -3.80
C SER A 200 12.40 -9.75 -3.89
N LEU A 201 11.43 -8.85 -3.89
CA LEU A 201 10.03 -9.27 -3.89
C LEU A 201 9.08 -8.31 -4.59
N VAL A 202 7.91 -8.82 -4.91
CA VAL A 202 6.72 -7.98 -5.05
C VAL A 202 5.69 -8.38 -4.02
N GLY A 203 4.87 -7.41 -3.64
CA GLY A 203 3.82 -7.65 -2.66
C GLY A 203 2.48 -7.12 -3.11
N THR A 204 1.40 -7.77 -2.67
CA THR A 204 0.03 -7.32 -2.96
C THR A 204 -0.42 -6.15 -2.08
N ASP A 205 0.53 -5.37 -1.56
CA ASP A 205 0.33 -4.12 -0.84
C ASP A 205 1.29 -3.03 -1.39
N SER A 206 0.79 -1.81 -1.59
CA SER A 206 1.57 -0.72 -2.17
C SER A 206 2.84 -0.39 -1.39
N HIS A 207 2.82 -0.49 -0.05
CA HIS A 207 3.94 -0.11 0.80
C HIS A 207 4.95 -1.25 1.02
N THR A 208 4.92 -2.29 0.17
CA THR A 208 5.96 -3.33 0.14
C THR A 208 7.36 -2.73 -0.02
N THR A 209 7.44 -1.55 -0.64
CA THR A 209 8.65 -0.70 -0.73
C THR A 209 9.28 -0.36 0.62
N MET A 210 8.58 -0.52 1.74
CA MET A 210 9.18 -0.39 3.07
C MET A 210 10.42 -1.27 3.26
N ILE A 211 10.46 -2.42 2.59
CA ILE A 211 11.59 -3.37 2.67
C ILE A 211 12.85 -2.86 1.97
N ASP A 212 12.71 -1.89 1.06
CA ASP A 212 13.81 -1.25 0.35
C ASP A 212 14.76 -0.51 1.31
N GLY A 213 14.26 -0.12 2.50
CA GLY A 213 15.06 0.47 3.58
C GLY A 213 16.09 -0.49 4.18
N LEU A 214 15.93 -1.80 3.96
CA LEU A 214 16.87 -2.87 4.35
C LEU A 214 17.73 -3.35 3.15
N GLY A 215 17.65 -2.67 2.01
CA GLY A 215 18.40 -3.03 0.79
C GLY A 215 17.87 -4.26 0.06
N VAL A 216 16.62 -4.64 0.32
CA VAL A 216 15.89 -5.68 -0.41
C VAL A 216 15.02 -4.98 -1.44
N LEU A 217 15.25 -5.21 -2.73
CA LEU A 217 14.47 -4.52 -3.77
C LEU A 217 13.06 -5.12 -3.84
N GLY A 218 12.05 -4.34 -3.48
CA GLY A 218 10.67 -4.78 -3.65
C GLY A 218 9.61 -3.70 -3.66
N TRP A 219 8.50 -3.98 -4.33
CA TRP A 219 7.43 -2.99 -4.52
C TRP A 219 6.05 -3.60 -4.57
N GLY A 220 5.04 -2.74 -4.45
CA GLY A 220 3.64 -3.15 -4.50
C GLY A 220 3.15 -3.41 -5.92
N VAL A 221 2.40 -4.48 -6.10
CA VAL A 221 1.72 -4.87 -7.36
C VAL A 221 0.27 -5.28 -7.07
N GLY A 222 -0.55 -5.43 -8.11
CA GLY A 222 -1.88 -6.02 -7.96
C GLY A 222 -1.82 -7.51 -7.62
N GLY A 223 -2.91 -8.06 -7.09
CA GLY A 223 -3.06 -9.51 -6.83
C GLY A 223 -2.72 -10.34 -8.05
N ILE A 224 -3.36 -10.00 -9.17
CA ILE A 224 -3.21 -10.66 -10.47
C ILE A 224 -1.77 -10.71 -10.99
N GLU A 225 -1.01 -9.62 -10.81
CA GLU A 225 0.41 -9.58 -11.20
C GLU A 225 1.26 -10.44 -10.26
N ALA A 226 1.01 -10.38 -8.96
CA ALA A 226 1.66 -11.25 -7.98
C ALA A 226 1.36 -12.74 -8.22
N GLU A 227 0.13 -13.08 -8.62
CA GLU A 227 -0.28 -14.45 -8.99
C GLU A 227 0.47 -14.96 -10.21
N ALA A 228 0.62 -14.14 -11.24
CA ALA A 228 1.44 -14.50 -12.40
C ALA A 228 2.91 -14.73 -12.01
N VAL A 229 3.48 -13.89 -11.14
CA VAL A 229 4.83 -14.07 -10.59
C VAL A 229 4.95 -15.36 -9.78
N MET A 230 3.97 -15.65 -8.93
CA MET A 230 3.90 -16.92 -8.20
C MET A 230 3.85 -18.10 -9.16
N LEU A 231 3.25 -17.98 -10.34
CA LEU A 231 3.24 -19.00 -11.39
C LEU A 231 4.48 -18.97 -12.33
N GLY A 232 5.52 -18.23 -11.96
CA GLY A 232 6.81 -18.19 -12.66
C GLY A 232 6.91 -17.21 -13.82
N GLN A 233 5.88 -16.39 -14.06
CA GLN A 233 5.92 -15.33 -15.05
C GLN A 233 6.82 -14.18 -14.55
N PRO A 234 7.84 -13.73 -15.30
CA PRO A 234 8.57 -12.52 -14.96
C PRO A 234 7.66 -11.30 -14.98
N ILE A 235 7.95 -10.33 -14.13
CA ILE A 235 7.43 -8.97 -14.28
C ILE A 235 7.99 -8.40 -15.58
N SER A 236 7.10 -7.84 -16.40
CA SER A 236 7.46 -7.07 -17.58
C SER A 236 7.47 -5.60 -17.19
N MET A 237 8.61 -4.93 -17.36
CA MET A 237 8.73 -3.52 -17.02
C MET A 237 9.67 -2.80 -17.99
N VAL A 238 9.38 -1.53 -18.26
CA VAL A 238 10.36 -0.63 -18.87
C VAL A 238 11.50 -0.45 -17.87
N LEU A 239 12.74 -0.59 -18.34
CA LEU A 239 13.92 -0.38 -17.53
C LEU A 239 13.92 1.05 -16.98
N PRO A 240 13.86 1.24 -15.64
CA PRO A 240 13.50 2.52 -15.06
C PRO A 240 14.70 3.46 -15.01
N GLU A 241 14.44 4.75 -15.17
CA GLU A 241 15.36 5.79 -14.68
C GLU A 241 15.53 5.67 -13.15
N VAL A 242 16.68 6.08 -12.64
CA VAL A 242 17.02 6.05 -11.20
C VAL A 242 17.43 7.45 -10.75
N ILE A 243 16.62 8.01 -9.84
CA ILE A 243 16.86 9.31 -9.22
C ILE A 243 17.73 9.11 -7.98
N GLY A 244 18.95 9.63 -8.01
CA GLY A 244 19.82 9.64 -6.83
C GLY A 244 19.34 10.66 -5.82
N TYR A 245 18.92 10.23 -4.63
CA TYR A 245 18.49 11.13 -3.57
C TYR A 245 19.57 11.25 -2.50
N LYS A 246 20.32 12.36 -2.57
CA LYS A 246 21.47 12.61 -1.71
C LYS A 246 21.03 13.19 -0.37
N LEU A 247 21.40 12.53 0.72
CA LEU A 247 21.19 13.03 2.07
C LEU A 247 22.50 13.56 2.65
N GLU A 248 22.46 14.78 3.15
CA GLU A 248 23.59 15.44 3.81
C GLU A 248 23.16 16.09 5.14
N GLY A 249 24.12 16.60 5.90
CA GLY A 249 23.87 17.28 7.17
C GLY A 249 23.44 16.34 8.30
N ASN A 250 22.90 16.93 9.37
CA ASN A 250 22.38 16.22 10.54
C ASN A 250 21.00 16.81 10.87
N PRO A 251 19.99 15.99 11.20
CA PRO A 251 18.69 16.51 11.62
C PRO A 251 18.78 17.17 12.99
N HIS A 252 18.00 18.23 13.20
CA HIS A 252 17.87 18.85 14.52
C HIS A 252 17.39 17.81 15.57
N PRO A 253 17.83 17.85 16.84
CA PRO A 253 17.50 16.81 17.83
C PRO A 253 15.99 16.60 18.13
N LEU A 254 15.14 17.55 17.74
CA LEU A 254 13.67 17.46 17.88
C LEU A 254 12.98 16.82 16.65
N VAL A 255 13.72 16.64 15.55
CA VAL A 255 13.21 16.07 14.30
C VAL A 255 13.15 14.55 14.42
N THR A 256 12.05 13.99 13.95
CA THR A 256 11.78 12.55 13.90
C THR A 256 11.95 11.98 12.50
N SER A 257 12.00 10.66 12.38
CA SER A 257 11.95 9.97 11.08
C SER A 257 10.69 10.32 10.28
N THR A 258 9.56 10.53 10.96
CA THR A 258 8.32 10.96 10.32
C THR A 258 8.45 12.33 9.66
N ASP A 259 9.14 13.28 10.30
CA ASP A 259 9.34 14.62 9.73
C ASP A 259 10.22 14.59 8.48
N ILE A 260 11.24 13.72 8.49
CA ILE A 260 12.12 13.49 7.34
C ILE A 260 11.30 12.93 6.18
N VAL A 261 10.54 11.84 6.38
CA VAL A 261 9.77 11.23 5.28
C VAL A 261 8.68 12.14 4.74
N LEU A 262 7.99 12.93 5.58
CA LEU A 262 6.97 13.87 5.09
C LEU A 262 7.61 15.01 4.27
N THR A 263 8.83 15.42 4.62
CA THR A 263 9.61 16.38 3.83
C THR A 263 10.04 15.78 2.49
N ILE A 264 10.56 14.55 2.48
CA ILE A 264 10.93 13.81 1.27
C ILE A 264 9.71 13.57 0.38
N THR A 265 8.57 13.19 0.95
CA THR A 265 7.33 12.93 0.21
C THR A 265 6.86 14.16 -0.56
N LYS A 266 6.82 15.32 0.10
CA LYS A 266 6.53 16.60 -0.56
C LYS A 266 7.52 16.88 -1.69
N HIS A 267 8.82 16.73 -1.41
CA HIS A 267 9.88 17.05 -2.35
C HIS A 267 9.82 16.17 -3.61
N LEU A 268 9.75 14.85 -3.44
CA LEU A 268 9.73 13.89 -4.54
C LEU A 268 8.45 13.98 -5.38
N ARG A 269 7.30 14.35 -4.79
CA ARG A 269 6.11 14.68 -5.59
C ARG A 269 6.32 15.91 -6.47
N GLN A 270 7.07 16.91 -6.01
CA GLN A 270 7.41 18.09 -6.82
C GLN A 270 8.40 17.76 -7.93
N VAL A 271 9.35 16.85 -7.67
CA VAL A 271 10.30 16.37 -8.68
C VAL A 271 9.62 15.53 -9.76
N GLY A 272 8.58 14.75 -9.40
CA GLY A 272 7.84 13.90 -10.33
C GLY A 272 8.60 12.62 -10.66
N VAL A 273 8.53 11.65 -9.75
CA VAL A 273 9.27 10.38 -9.84
C VAL A 273 8.42 9.17 -10.24
N VAL A 274 7.23 9.41 -10.82
CA VAL A 274 6.33 8.33 -11.25
C VAL A 274 6.98 7.45 -12.31
N GLY A 275 6.95 6.14 -12.10
CA GLY A 275 7.56 5.15 -13.00
C GLY A 275 9.08 5.01 -12.89
N LYS A 276 9.73 5.73 -11.96
CA LYS A 276 11.18 5.71 -11.73
C LYS A 276 11.52 4.99 -10.44
N PHE A 277 12.78 4.62 -10.27
CA PHE A 277 13.35 4.28 -8.97
C PHE A 277 13.93 5.53 -8.32
N VAL A 278 13.89 5.57 -6.99
CA VAL A 278 14.67 6.50 -6.18
C VAL A 278 15.69 5.67 -5.42
N GLU A 279 16.96 6.03 -5.48
CA GLU A 279 18.03 5.37 -4.73
C GLU A 279 18.75 6.38 -3.85
N PHE A 280 18.82 6.10 -2.56
CA PHE A 280 19.37 7.02 -1.57
C PHE A 280 20.87 6.86 -1.43
N PHE A 281 21.59 7.97 -1.29
CA PHE A 281 23.04 7.99 -1.09
C PHE A 281 23.50 9.23 -0.31
N GLY A 282 24.81 9.37 -0.10
CA GLY A 282 25.41 10.48 0.65
C GLY A 282 25.61 10.20 2.14
N ALA A 283 26.47 11.02 2.76
CA ALA A 283 26.94 10.81 4.14
C ALA A 283 25.82 10.85 5.19
N GLY A 284 24.70 11.54 4.91
CA GLY A 284 23.53 11.58 5.80
C GLY A 284 22.86 10.22 5.97
N VAL A 285 22.97 9.31 5.00
CA VAL A 285 22.35 7.96 5.05
C VAL A 285 22.96 7.10 6.17
N ALA A 286 24.26 7.26 6.42
CA ALA A 286 24.97 6.48 7.45
C ALA A 286 24.48 6.78 8.88
N GLN A 287 23.78 7.91 9.08
CA GLN A 287 23.21 8.31 10.38
C GLN A 287 21.79 7.79 10.60
N LEU A 288 21.13 7.30 9.55
CA LEU A 288 19.78 6.78 9.59
C LEU A 288 19.79 5.30 9.96
N SER A 289 19.03 4.92 10.98
CA SER A 289 18.79 3.51 11.31
C SER A 289 18.00 2.82 10.19
N ILE A 290 17.98 1.48 10.18
CA ILE A 290 17.12 0.74 9.24
C ILE A 290 15.64 1.11 9.43
N ALA A 291 15.21 1.33 10.67
CA ALA A 291 13.88 1.82 10.96
C ALA A 291 13.59 3.18 10.30
N ASP A 292 14.54 4.12 10.30
CA ASP A 292 14.40 5.43 9.63
C ASP A 292 14.33 5.28 8.11
N ARG A 293 15.22 4.45 7.54
CA ARG A 293 15.25 4.15 6.09
C ARG A 293 13.96 3.48 5.64
N ALA A 294 13.47 2.51 6.41
CA ALA A 294 12.20 1.83 6.16
C ALA A 294 11.00 2.78 6.25
N THR A 295 11.00 3.73 7.20
CA THR A 295 9.98 4.80 7.24
C THR A 295 9.98 5.63 5.95
N ILE A 296 11.15 6.00 5.43
CA ILE A 296 11.27 6.75 4.16
C ILE A 296 10.81 5.94 2.96
N ALA A 297 11.25 4.68 2.88
CA ALA A 297 10.95 3.78 1.78
C ALA A 297 9.47 3.32 1.77
N ASN A 298 8.84 3.24 2.94
CA ASN A 298 7.42 2.90 3.08
C ASN A 298 6.53 3.86 2.28
N MET A 299 6.82 5.16 2.32
CA MET A 299 6.00 6.19 1.66
C MET A 299 6.25 6.33 0.15
N CYS A 300 6.97 5.38 -0.47
CA CYS A 300 7.23 5.37 -1.91
C CYS A 300 5.99 5.56 -2.79
N PRO A 301 4.88 4.84 -2.55
CA PRO A 301 3.64 5.08 -3.30
C PRO A 301 3.09 6.50 -3.13
N GLU A 302 3.29 7.11 -1.96
CA GLU A 302 2.82 8.45 -1.65
C GLU A 302 3.60 9.54 -2.40
N TYR A 303 4.84 9.29 -2.81
CA TYR A 303 5.58 10.16 -3.74
C TYR A 303 5.68 9.69 -5.19
N GLY A 304 5.19 8.48 -5.47
CA GLY A 304 4.87 7.97 -6.81
C GLY A 304 5.95 7.11 -7.45
N ALA A 305 7.12 6.95 -6.82
CA ALA A 305 8.16 6.08 -7.34
C ALA A 305 7.74 4.61 -7.30
N THR A 306 8.43 3.76 -8.07
CA THR A 306 8.22 2.31 -8.03
C THR A 306 8.97 1.68 -6.85
N ALA A 307 10.19 2.14 -6.57
CA ALA A 307 11.04 1.67 -5.48
C ALA A 307 11.83 2.84 -4.85
N ALA A 308 12.20 2.69 -3.59
CA ALA A 308 12.88 3.70 -2.77
C ALA A 308 14.06 3.08 -2.01
N PHE A 309 15.14 2.84 -2.76
CA PHE A 309 16.18 1.87 -2.42
C PHE A 309 17.29 2.43 -1.53
N PHE A 310 17.58 1.72 -0.44
CA PHE A 310 18.75 1.95 0.41
C PHE A 310 19.66 0.72 0.34
N PRO A 311 20.76 0.75 -0.43
CA PRO A 311 21.66 -0.38 -0.56
C PRO A 311 22.18 -0.92 0.80
N VAL A 312 22.37 -2.24 0.88
CA VAL A 312 22.81 -2.91 2.12
C VAL A 312 24.19 -2.40 2.54
N ASP A 313 24.31 -2.00 3.79
CA ASP A 313 25.55 -1.50 4.42
C ASP A 313 25.77 -2.10 5.81
N HIS A 314 26.77 -1.60 6.53
CA HIS A 314 27.08 -2.04 7.90
C HIS A 314 25.94 -1.77 8.92
N ILE A 315 25.11 -0.74 8.72
CA ILE A 315 23.92 -0.49 9.58
C ILE A 315 22.87 -1.57 9.34
N SER A 316 22.73 -2.02 8.10
CA SER A 316 21.85 -3.14 7.72
C SER A 316 22.29 -4.44 8.41
N VAL A 317 23.58 -4.76 8.37
CA VAL A 317 24.15 -5.93 9.07
C VAL A 317 23.93 -5.85 10.58
N ARG A 318 24.11 -4.68 11.19
CA ARG A 318 23.84 -4.46 12.62
C ARG A 318 22.37 -4.69 12.97
N TYR A 319 21.45 -4.28 12.10
CA TYR A 319 20.02 -4.53 12.29
C TYR A 319 19.68 -6.03 12.21
N LEU A 320 20.29 -6.78 11.29
CA LEU A 320 20.11 -8.23 11.23
C LEU A 320 20.57 -8.93 12.52
N LEU A 321 21.70 -8.49 13.09
CA LEU A 321 22.14 -8.95 14.40
C LEU A 321 21.14 -8.57 15.51
N GLN A 322 20.70 -7.31 15.54
CA GLN A 322 19.74 -6.79 16.51
C GLN A 322 18.40 -7.52 16.46
N THR A 323 17.97 -7.96 15.28
CA THR A 323 16.72 -8.73 15.07
C THR A 323 16.89 -10.24 15.27
N GLY A 324 18.03 -10.66 15.81
CA GLY A 324 18.28 -12.05 16.19
C GLY A 324 18.48 -13.01 15.02
N ARG A 325 18.85 -12.52 13.82
CA ARG A 325 19.24 -13.41 12.71
C ARG A 325 20.47 -14.25 13.09
N GLU A 326 20.51 -15.48 12.60
CA GLU A 326 21.60 -16.42 12.88
C GLU A 326 22.96 -15.87 12.39
N GLU A 327 24.00 -15.98 13.21
CA GLU A 327 25.34 -15.46 12.88
C GLU A 327 25.92 -16.05 11.60
N GLU A 328 25.73 -17.36 11.36
CA GLU A 328 26.15 -18.02 10.13
C GLU A 328 25.50 -17.38 8.88
N LYS A 329 24.22 -17.00 8.99
CA LYS A 329 23.51 -16.30 7.90
C LYS A 329 24.08 -14.92 7.65
N ILE A 330 24.31 -14.16 8.72
CA ILE A 330 24.89 -12.82 8.62
C ILE A 330 26.27 -12.86 7.95
N LYS A 331 27.10 -13.86 8.27
CA LYS A 331 28.43 -14.04 7.67
C LYS A 331 28.35 -14.22 6.15
N TYR A 332 27.51 -15.14 5.65
CA TYR A 332 27.42 -15.31 4.20
C TYR A 332 26.71 -14.14 3.52
N ILE A 333 25.75 -13.47 4.18
CA ILE A 333 25.05 -12.29 3.64
C ILE A 333 26.07 -11.20 3.30
N GLN A 334 26.90 -10.81 4.28
CA GLN A 334 27.90 -9.78 4.08
C GLN A 334 28.95 -10.23 3.04
N ARG A 335 29.48 -11.44 3.18
CA ARG A 335 30.51 -11.97 2.27
C ARG A 335 30.02 -12.06 0.82
N TYR A 336 28.78 -12.50 0.60
CA TYR A 336 28.16 -12.56 -0.73
C TYR A 336 28.05 -11.16 -1.33
N LEU A 337 27.48 -10.21 -0.58
CA LEU A 337 27.26 -8.84 -1.07
C LEU A 337 28.59 -8.14 -1.35
N GLU A 338 29.62 -8.36 -0.55
CA GLU A 338 30.97 -7.87 -0.84
C GLU A 338 31.55 -8.52 -2.11
N ALA A 339 31.49 -9.85 -2.22
CA ALA A 339 32.06 -10.61 -3.35
C ALA A 339 31.38 -10.29 -4.68
N VAL A 340 30.07 -10.05 -4.69
CA VAL A 340 29.31 -9.69 -5.89
C VAL A 340 29.31 -8.18 -6.17
N GLY A 341 29.79 -7.34 -5.24
CA GLY A 341 29.82 -5.88 -5.40
C GLY A 341 28.47 -5.19 -5.15
N MET A 342 27.68 -5.67 -4.19
CA MET A 342 26.41 -5.08 -3.75
C MET A 342 26.39 -4.68 -2.27
N PHE A 343 27.55 -4.65 -1.59
CA PHE A 343 27.70 -4.09 -0.24
C PHE A 343 28.16 -2.63 -0.30
N ARG A 344 27.40 -1.70 0.31
CA ARG A 344 27.57 -0.25 0.17
C ARG A 344 28.33 0.35 1.35
N ASN A 345 29.23 1.29 1.06
CA ASN A 345 29.76 2.25 2.03
C ASN A 345 29.31 3.69 1.70
N PHE A 346 28.23 4.18 2.31
CA PHE A 346 27.68 5.52 2.04
C PHE A 346 28.62 6.70 2.33
N ASN A 347 29.73 6.47 3.05
CA ASN A 347 30.77 7.49 3.29
C ASN A 347 31.87 7.49 2.22
N ASP A 348 31.85 6.51 1.30
CA ASP A 348 32.76 6.44 0.17
C ASP A 348 32.04 6.92 -1.10
N ALA A 349 32.33 8.16 -1.49
CA ALA A 349 31.78 8.78 -2.69
C ALA A 349 32.34 8.15 -3.98
N ALA A 350 33.48 7.44 -3.94
CA ALA A 350 34.01 6.77 -5.13
C ALA A 350 33.12 5.58 -5.56
N GLN A 351 32.32 5.05 -4.63
CA GLN A 351 31.31 4.02 -4.88
C GLN A 351 29.95 4.58 -5.33
N ASP A 352 29.77 5.90 -5.39
CA ASP A 352 28.49 6.48 -5.81
C ASP A 352 28.18 6.09 -7.27
N PRO A 353 26.97 5.55 -7.55
CA PRO A 353 26.53 5.24 -8.90
C PRO A 353 26.37 6.46 -9.81
N ASP A 354 26.33 6.21 -11.12
CA ASP A 354 25.93 7.22 -12.10
C ASP A 354 24.40 7.26 -12.21
N PHE A 355 23.74 8.03 -11.35
CA PHE A 355 22.28 8.19 -11.40
C PHE A 355 21.81 8.97 -12.64
N THR A 356 20.54 8.82 -13.01
CA THR A 356 19.94 9.59 -14.12
C THR A 356 19.98 11.09 -13.83
N GLN A 357 19.62 11.46 -12.61
CA GLN A 357 19.75 12.80 -12.04
C GLN A 357 19.89 12.69 -10.52
N VAL A 358 20.45 13.73 -9.90
CA VAL A 358 20.60 13.83 -8.44
C VAL A 358 19.70 14.92 -7.89
N VAL A 359 19.04 14.62 -6.78
CA VAL A 359 18.26 15.54 -5.96
C VAL A 359 18.82 15.49 -4.54
N GLU A 360 18.90 16.63 -3.86
CA GLU A 360 19.56 16.72 -2.56
C GLU A 360 18.61 17.17 -1.44
N LEU A 361 18.86 16.69 -0.22
CA LEU A 361 18.23 17.19 1.01
C LEU A 361 19.28 17.29 2.12
N ASP A 362 19.48 18.52 2.60
CA ASP A 362 20.17 18.76 3.87
C ASP A 362 19.21 18.51 5.04
N LEU A 363 19.52 17.50 5.85
CA LEU A 363 18.75 17.11 7.02
C LEU A 363 18.63 18.24 8.06
N GLY A 364 19.56 19.20 8.07
CA GLY A 364 19.50 20.39 8.94
C GLY A 364 18.34 21.33 8.62
N THR A 365 17.74 21.22 7.42
CA THR A 365 16.58 22.02 7.00
C THR A 365 15.23 21.41 7.41
N VAL A 366 15.24 20.18 7.91
CA VAL A 366 14.02 19.48 8.33
C VAL A 366 13.50 20.10 9.63
N VAL A 367 12.20 20.36 9.66
CA VAL A 367 11.48 20.89 10.83
C VAL A 367 10.40 19.91 11.25
N PRO A 368 10.01 19.85 12.54
CA PRO A 368 8.84 19.10 12.98
C PRO A 368 7.62 19.49 12.15
N CYS A 369 6.92 18.50 11.59
CA CYS A 369 5.84 18.72 10.66
C CYS A 369 4.74 17.65 10.76
N CYS A 370 3.58 18.01 10.24
CA CYS A 370 2.49 17.10 9.91
C CYS A 370 2.24 17.15 8.40
N SER A 371 1.38 16.28 7.88
CA SER A 371 0.86 16.41 6.51
C SER A 371 -0.65 16.28 6.47
N GLY A 372 -1.32 17.21 5.80
CA GLY A 372 -2.78 17.25 5.70
C GLY A 372 -3.37 18.60 5.28
N PRO A 373 -4.71 18.72 5.31
CA PRO A 373 -5.65 17.81 5.96
C PRO A 373 -6.14 16.63 5.10
N LYS A 374 -5.76 16.55 3.81
CA LYS A 374 -6.35 15.58 2.87
C LYS A 374 -5.37 14.81 1.99
N ARG A 375 -4.07 15.15 1.97
CA ARG A 375 -3.06 14.42 1.19
C ARG A 375 -1.73 14.24 1.96
N PRO A 376 -0.97 13.17 1.67
CA PRO A 376 0.32 12.91 2.32
C PRO A 376 1.43 13.91 1.99
N GLN A 377 1.39 14.51 0.80
CA GLN A 377 2.37 15.51 0.36
C GLN A 377 2.07 16.94 0.83
N ASP A 378 0.91 17.18 1.47
CA ASP A 378 0.50 18.48 1.99
C ASP A 378 1.19 18.75 3.34
N LYS A 379 2.52 18.81 3.35
CA LYS A 379 3.35 19.09 4.54
C LYS A 379 3.02 20.47 5.12
N VAL A 380 2.80 20.50 6.43
CA VAL A 380 2.59 21.70 7.25
C VAL A 380 3.56 21.63 8.43
N ALA A 381 4.39 22.66 8.60
CA ALA A 381 5.25 22.75 9.79
C ALA A 381 4.39 22.81 11.06
N VAL A 382 4.82 22.16 12.14
CA VAL A 382 4.06 22.15 13.41
C VAL A 382 3.77 23.57 13.91
N SER A 383 4.71 24.50 13.71
CA SER A 383 4.55 25.93 14.03
C SER A 383 3.45 26.64 13.23
N GLU A 384 3.10 26.14 12.03
CA GLU A 384 2.10 26.74 11.14
C GLU A 384 0.77 25.98 11.15
N MET A 385 0.65 24.87 11.88
CA MET A 385 -0.53 23.99 11.87
C MET A 385 -1.84 24.71 12.19
N LYS A 386 -1.84 25.57 13.23
CA LYS A 386 -3.00 26.38 13.60
C LYS A 386 -3.46 27.30 12.46
N LYS A 387 -2.51 28.05 11.90
CA LYS A 387 -2.77 29.04 10.85
C LYS A 387 -3.20 28.38 9.55
N ASP A 388 -2.57 27.28 9.17
CA ASP A 388 -2.92 26.51 7.96
C ASP A 388 -4.33 25.93 8.08
N PHE A 389 -4.68 25.34 9.23
CA PHE A 389 -6.02 24.80 9.45
C PHE A 389 -7.09 25.90 9.40
N GLU A 390 -6.86 27.04 10.08
CA GLU A 390 -7.79 28.18 10.04
C GLU A 390 -7.96 28.75 8.64
N SER A 391 -6.88 28.80 7.85
CA SER A 391 -6.94 29.17 6.43
C SER A 391 -7.77 28.16 5.61
N CYS A 392 -7.62 26.87 5.91
CA CYS A 392 -8.38 25.81 5.23
C CYS A 392 -9.89 25.89 5.53
N LEU A 393 -10.32 26.44 6.67
CA LEU A 393 -11.76 26.55 6.98
C LEU A 393 -12.51 27.36 5.91
N GLY A 394 -12.03 28.56 5.57
CA GLY A 394 -12.68 29.45 4.62
C GLY A 394 -12.38 29.19 3.14
N ALA A 395 -11.30 28.46 2.83
CA ALA A 395 -10.90 28.20 1.46
C ALA A 395 -11.92 27.32 0.70
N LYS A 396 -12.03 27.54 -0.63
CA LYS A 396 -12.91 26.77 -1.53
C LYS A 396 -12.68 25.27 -1.35
N GLN A 397 -13.75 24.48 -1.42
CA GLN A 397 -13.67 23.04 -1.22
C GLN A 397 -12.61 22.41 -2.14
N GLY A 398 -11.67 21.71 -1.52
CA GLY A 398 -10.53 21.09 -2.19
C GLY A 398 -9.61 20.41 -1.19
N PHE A 399 -8.36 20.14 -1.57
CA PHE A 399 -7.38 19.50 -0.68
C PHE A 399 -7.01 20.37 0.54
N LYS A 400 -6.97 21.70 0.35
CA LYS A 400 -6.65 22.71 1.37
C LYS A 400 -7.84 23.64 1.67
N GLY A 401 -9.06 23.13 1.56
CA GLY A 401 -10.26 23.94 1.78
C GLY A 401 -11.49 23.14 2.17
N PHE A 402 -12.22 23.65 3.15
CA PHE A 402 -13.45 23.05 3.69
C PHE A 402 -14.71 23.85 3.34
N GLN A 403 -14.57 25.08 2.84
CA GLN A 403 -15.66 25.96 2.44
C GLN A 403 -16.68 26.22 3.56
N ILE A 404 -16.19 26.45 4.77
CA ILE A 404 -16.98 26.91 5.91
C ILE A 404 -17.07 28.44 5.85
N ALA A 405 -18.29 28.98 5.94
CA ALA A 405 -18.48 30.42 5.92
C ALA A 405 -17.80 31.11 7.13
N PRO A 406 -17.19 32.30 6.97
CA PRO A 406 -16.35 32.91 8.00
C PRO A 406 -16.99 33.08 9.39
N ASN A 407 -18.29 33.36 9.42
CA ASN A 407 -19.06 33.49 10.66
C ASN A 407 -19.18 32.18 11.46
N HIS A 408 -18.95 31.03 10.82
CA HIS A 408 -19.00 29.70 11.43
C HIS A 408 -17.62 29.17 11.89
N HIS A 409 -16.52 29.89 11.64
CA HIS A 409 -15.16 29.38 11.98
C HIS A 409 -14.92 29.16 13.48
N ASN A 410 -15.73 29.79 14.33
CA ASN A 410 -15.69 29.69 15.78
C ASN A 410 -16.89 28.93 16.36
N ASP A 411 -17.60 28.16 15.51
CA ASP A 411 -18.69 27.30 15.94
C ASP A 411 -18.18 26.27 16.95
N ARG A 412 -19.05 26.06 17.94
CA ARG A 412 -18.80 25.18 19.07
C ARG A 412 -20.09 24.48 19.42
N LEU A 413 -19.98 23.21 19.80
CA LEU A 413 -21.13 22.43 20.21
C LEU A 413 -20.78 21.63 21.47
N LYS A 414 -21.65 21.77 22.46
CA LYS A 414 -21.56 21.06 23.73
C LYS A 414 -22.21 19.70 23.62
N PHE A 415 -21.64 18.71 24.30
CA PHE A 415 -22.20 17.36 24.39
C PHE A 415 -21.84 16.74 25.73
N THR A 416 -22.63 15.77 26.15
CA THR A 416 -22.40 15.04 27.41
C THR A 416 -21.96 13.63 27.10
N LEU A 417 -20.88 13.18 27.74
CA LEU A 417 -20.41 11.80 27.67
C LEU A 417 -20.10 11.32 29.08
N ASN A 418 -20.71 10.21 29.50
CA ASN A 418 -20.55 9.62 30.83
C ASN A 418 -20.72 10.63 31.99
N GLY A 419 -21.72 11.50 31.88
CA GLY A 419 -22.03 12.52 32.90
C GLY A 419 -21.08 13.73 32.93
N THR A 420 -20.09 13.81 32.03
CA THR A 420 -19.19 14.96 31.90
C THR A 420 -19.55 15.77 30.65
N GLU A 421 -19.66 17.09 30.77
CA GLU A 421 -19.88 18.01 29.65
C GLU A 421 -18.56 18.34 28.96
N PHE A 422 -18.54 18.25 27.64
CA PHE A 422 -17.42 18.62 26.78
C PHE A 422 -17.89 19.58 25.68
N GLU A 423 -16.93 20.25 25.04
CA GLU A 423 -17.17 21.13 23.89
C GLU A 423 -16.30 20.67 22.71
N LEU A 424 -16.91 20.51 21.54
CA LEU A 424 -16.20 20.37 20.25
C LEU A 424 -16.27 21.69 19.48
N THR A 425 -15.19 21.97 18.76
CA THR A 425 -15.05 23.09 17.83
C THR A 425 -14.40 22.60 16.53
N HIS A 426 -14.41 23.43 15.48
CA HIS A 426 -13.56 23.18 14.31
C HIS A 426 -12.10 22.99 14.74
N GLY A 427 -11.48 21.89 14.30
CA GLY A 427 -10.09 21.56 14.64
C GLY A 427 -9.94 20.65 15.87
N SER A 428 -11.04 20.31 16.55
CA SER A 428 -11.00 19.38 17.68
C SER A 428 -10.55 17.99 17.24
N VAL A 429 -9.61 17.42 17.99
CA VAL A 429 -9.09 16.07 17.77
C VAL A 429 -10.10 15.08 18.36
N VAL A 430 -10.61 14.18 17.52
CA VAL A 430 -11.54 13.12 17.91
C VAL A 430 -10.95 11.72 17.73
N ILE A 431 -9.92 11.59 16.89
CA ILE A 431 -9.11 10.38 16.73
C ILE A 431 -7.64 10.75 16.91
N ALA A 432 -6.93 10.02 17.76
CA ALA A 432 -5.48 10.11 17.93
C ALA A 432 -4.87 8.70 17.94
N ALA A 433 -4.34 8.25 16.80
CA ALA A 433 -3.94 6.86 16.62
C ALA A 433 -2.44 6.70 16.35
N ILE A 434 -1.74 6.03 17.25
CA ILE A 434 -0.41 5.49 16.97
C ILE A 434 -0.63 4.15 16.26
N THR A 435 -0.44 4.15 14.95
CA THR A 435 -0.81 3.07 14.02
C THR A 435 0.21 2.99 12.88
N SER A 436 0.07 2.01 12.01
CA SER A 436 0.84 1.82 10.76
C SER A 436 2.25 1.28 10.96
N CYS A 437 2.59 0.28 10.14
CA CYS A 437 3.96 -0.21 9.98
C CYS A 437 4.97 0.91 9.69
N THR A 438 4.57 2.01 9.03
CA THR A 438 5.43 3.16 8.71
C THR A 438 6.23 3.67 9.91
N ASN A 439 5.59 3.73 11.09
CA ASN A 439 6.18 4.30 12.30
C ASN A 439 6.27 3.29 13.45
N THR A 440 5.41 2.26 13.50
CA THR A 440 5.46 1.28 14.60
C THR A 440 6.65 0.34 14.52
N SER A 441 7.27 0.20 13.34
CA SER A 441 8.53 -0.52 13.16
C SER A 441 9.75 0.27 13.62
N ASN A 442 9.58 1.52 14.05
CA ASN A 442 10.66 2.43 14.38
C ASN A 442 10.70 2.66 15.91
N PRO A 443 11.62 2.00 16.63
CA PRO A 443 11.70 2.12 18.08
C PRO A 443 11.98 3.55 18.54
N SER A 444 12.72 4.36 17.77
CA SER A 444 13.01 5.75 18.16
C SER A 444 11.73 6.57 18.37
N VAL A 445 10.77 6.51 17.44
CA VAL A 445 9.51 7.27 17.58
C VAL A 445 8.53 6.60 18.55
N MET A 446 8.56 5.28 18.69
CA MET A 446 7.69 4.56 19.64
C MET A 446 8.13 4.77 21.10
N LEU A 447 9.43 4.67 21.38
CA LEU A 447 9.99 5.02 22.68
C LEU A 447 9.91 6.53 22.92
N GLY A 448 10.11 7.37 21.90
CA GLY A 448 9.87 8.81 21.99
C GLY A 448 8.42 9.14 22.41
N ALA A 449 7.43 8.44 21.85
CA ALA A 449 6.04 8.56 22.28
C ALA A 449 5.84 8.13 23.75
N GLY A 450 6.43 6.99 24.14
CA GLY A 450 6.35 6.50 25.52
C GLY A 450 7.02 7.44 26.54
N LEU A 451 8.18 7.99 26.21
CA LEU A 451 8.90 8.95 27.05
C LEU A 451 8.14 10.27 27.15
N LEU A 452 7.54 10.77 26.05
CA LEU A 452 6.66 11.94 26.10
C LEU A 452 5.45 11.67 27.00
N ALA A 453 4.82 10.49 26.88
CA ALA A 453 3.71 10.10 27.74
C ALA A 453 4.10 10.10 29.22
N LYS A 454 5.28 9.53 29.55
CA LYS A 454 5.82 9.53 30.91
C LYS A 454 6.00 10.96 31.44
N LYS A 455 6.71 11.82 30.71
CA LYS A 455 6.95 13.22 31.10
C LYS A 455 5.63 14.00 31.24
N ALA A 456 4.67 13.77 30.34
CA ALA A 456 3.36 14.44 30.37
C ALA A 456 2.53 14.02 31.60
N VAL A 457 2.48 12.72 31.91
CA VAL A 457 1.76 12.21 33.09
C VAL A 457 2.42 12.69 34.38
N GLU A 458 3.75 12.64 34.47
CA GLU A 458 4.50 13.17 35.63
C GLU A 458 4.30 14.70 35.79
N ALA A 459 4.04 15.41 34.70
CA ALA A 459 3.67 16.83 34.70
C ALA A 459 2.17 17.08 34.98
N GLY A 460 1.36 16.03 35.21
CA GLY A 460 -0.07 16.14 35.53
C GLY A 460 -1.00 16.36 34.33
N LEU A 461 -0.53 16.13 33.11
CA LEU A 461 -1.34 16.25 31.89
C LEU A 461 -2.19 14.99 31.66
N THR A 462 -3.35 15.17 31.01
CA THR A 462 -4.28 14.09 30.67
C THR A 462 -4.88 14.29 29.28
N VAL A 463 -5.48 13.24 28.71
CA VAL A 463 -6.22 13.30 27.45
C VAL A 463 -7.72 13.27 27.73
N LYS A 464 -8.50 14.16 27.09
CA LYS A 464 -9.97 14.22 27.27
C LYS A 464 -10.62 12.86 26.98
N SER A 465 -11.61 12.46 27.78
CA SER A 465 -12.14 11.08 27.78
C SER A 465 -12.86 10.67 26.49
N TYR A 466 -13.39 11.64 25.74
CA TYR A 466 -14.10 11.39 24.47
C TYR A 466 -13.18 11.10 23.28
N ILE A 467 -11.89 11.43 23.37
CA ILE A 467 -10.95 11.25 22.26
C ILE A 467 -10.69 9.76 22.07
N LYS A 468 -10.86 9.28 20.84
CA LYS A 468 -10.56 7.89 20.48
C LYS A 468 -9.05 7.73 20.29
N THR A 469 -8.36 7.44 21.39
CA THR A 469 -6.94 7.10 21.44
C THR A 469 -6.72 5.61 21.17
N SER A 470 -5.69 5.25 20.42
CA SER A 470 -5.35 3.84 20.15
C SER A 470 -3.85 3.65 19.88
N LEU A 471 -3.30 2.54 20.38
CA LEU A 471 -1.99 2.03 19.98
C LEU A 471 -2.16 0.69 19.25
N SER A 472 -1.75 0.64 17.98
CA SER A 472 -1.89 -0.51 17.09
C SER A 472 -0.52 -0.92 16.54
N PRO A 473 0.31 -1.67 17.29
CA PRO A 473 1.66 -1.99 16.87
C PRO A 473 1.69 -2.98 15.71
N GLY A 474 2.73 -2.92 14.88
CA GLY A 474 2.93 -3.88 13.79
C GLY A 474 3.67 -5.16 14.19
N SER A 475 4.08 -5.34 15.44
CA SER A 475 4.52 -6.62 15.99
C SER A 475 4.47 -6.61 17.52
N GLY A 476 4.53 -7.81 18.14
CA GLY A 476 4.62 -7.96 19.58
C GLY A 476 5.88 -7.36 20.21
N VAL A 477 6.95 -7.19 19.41
CA VAL A 477 8.24 -6.61 19.85
C VAL A 477 8.04 -5.19 20.38
N VAL A 478 7.15 -4.42 19.77
CA VAL A 478 6.83 -3.06 20.20
C VAL A 478 6.28 -3.04 21.62
N THR A 479 5.29 -3.88 21.89
CA THR A 479 4.72 -3.99 23.23
C THR A 479 5.74 -4.49 24.24
N TYR A 480 6.64 -5.40 23.82
CA TYR A 480 7.71 -5.91 24.66
C TYR A 480 8.64 -4.80 25.15
N TYR A 481 9.24 -4.00 24.26
CA TYR A 481 10.16 -2.95 24.71
C TYR A 481 9.44 -1.78 25.40
N LEU A 482 8.17 -1.48 25.06
CA LEU A 482 7.39 -0.43 25.76
C LEU A 482 7.08 -0.84 27.20
N LYS A 483 6.82 -2.13 27.45
CA LYS A 483 6.63 -2.66 28.81
C LYS A 483 7.96 -2.68 29.58
N ASN A 484 9.02 -3.23 28.99
CA ASN A 484 10.30 -3.40 29.67
C ASN A 484 11.02 -2.08 29.98
N SER A 485 10.86 -1.05 29.13
CA SER A 485 11.36 0.30 29.42
C SER A 485 10.52 1.08 30.45
N GLY A 486 9.39 0.52 30.89
CA GLY A 486 8.50 1.11 31.89
C GLY A 486 7.62 2.24 31.37
N VAL A 487 7.51 2.45 30.06
CA VAL A 487 6.72 3.55 29.47
C VAL A 487 5.26 3.16 29.15
N MET A 488 4.96 1.87 28.98
CA MET A 488 3.60 1.39 28.65
C MET A 488 2.52 1.81 29.66
N PRO A 489 2.74 1.82 31.00
CA PRO A 489 1.73 2.29 31.95
C PRO A 489 1.31 3.74 31.71
N TYR A 490 2.26 4.62 31.35
CA TYR A 490 2.00 6.03 31.08
C TYR A 490 1.25 6.23 29.76
N LEU A 491 1.58 5.45 28.72
CA LEU A 491 0.79 5.39 27.48
C LEU A 491 -0.66 4.98 27.77
N SER A 492 -0.84 3.95 28.59
CA SER A 492 -2.16 3.43 28.98
C SER A 492 -2.97 4.48 29.75
N GLN A 493 -2.36 5.22 30.67
CA GLN A 493 -3.01 6.32 31.41
C GLN A 493 -3.49 7.46 30.48
N LEU A 494 -2.76 7.75 29.40
CA LEU A 494 -3.20 8.68 28.36
C LEU A 494 -4.18 8.07 27.34
N GLY A 495 -4.52 6.79 27.50
CA GLY A 495 -5.50 6.06 26.72
C GLY A 495 -4.94 5.33 25.50
N PHE A 496 -3.62 5.20 25.40
CA PHE A 496 -2.92 4.45 24.35
C PHE A 496 -2.60 3.02 24.79
N ASP A 497 -3.61 2.31 25.31
CA ASP A 497 -3.55 0.86 25.45
C ASP A 497 -3.39 0.19 24.07
N VAL A 498 -2.73 -0.97 24.05
CA VAL A 498 -2.67 -1.79 22.83
C VAL A 498 -4.07 -2.28 22.50
N VAL A 499 -4.55 -1.96 21.29
CA VAL A 499 -5.88 -2.35 20.83
C VAL A 499 -5.87 -3.48 19.80
N GLY A 500 -4.70 -3.82 19.24
CA GLY A 500 -4.58 -4.82 18.19
C GLY A 500 -3.20 -4.81 17.53
N TYR A 501 -2.80 -5.95 16.95
CA TYR A 501 -1.60 -6.10 16.12
C TYR A 501 -2.01 -6.24 14.65
N GLY A 502 -2.26 -5.10 14.00
CA GLY A 502 -2.76 -5.05 12.62
C GLY A 502 -2.91 -3.61 12.11
N CYS A 503 -3.29 -3.46 10.85
CA CYS A 503 -3.35 -2.17 10.15
C CYS A 503 -4.29 -1.16 10.80
N MET A 504 -5.45 -1.61 11.28
CA MET A 504 -6.42 -0.83 12.08
C MET A 504 -6.71 0.57 11.50
N THR A 505 -6.49 1.65 12.26
CA THR A 505 -6.80 3.02 11.82
C THR A 505 -6.05 3.42 10.54
N CYS A 506 -4.86 2.88 10.28
CA CYS A 506 -4.10 3.17 9.05
C CYS A 506 -4.87 2.80 7.77
N ILE A 507 -5.63 1.71 7.80
CA ILE A 507 -6.40 1.23 6.65
C ILE A 507 -7.86 1.72 6.66
N GLY A 508 -8.23 2.52 7.65
CA GLY A 508 -9.61 2.98 7.87
C GLY A 508 -10.45 2.05 8.75
N ASN A 509 -9.86 0.99 9.32
CA ASN A 509 -10.50 0.13 10.33
C ASN A 509 -10.48 0.80 11.72
N SER A 510 -10.86 2.07 11.76
CA SER A 510 -10.80 2.94 12.93
C SER A 510 -11.96 2.72 13.91
N GLY A 511 -12.94 1.87 13.55
CA GLY A 511 -14.12 1.56 14.35
C GLY A 511 -15.01 2.78 14.67
N PRO A 512 -16.04 2.63 15.51
CA PRO A 512 -16.99 3.71 15.78
C PRO A 512 -16.41 4.80 16.68
N LEU A 513 -16.77 6.06 16.44
CA LEU A 513 -16.67 7.14 17.44
C LEU A 513 -17.85 7.06 18.42
N PRO A 514 -17.74 7.63 19.64
CA PRO A 514 -18.88 7.73 20.55
C PRO A 514 -20.06 8.47 19.89
N ASP A 515 -21.28 7.97 20.06
CA ASP A 515 -22.47 8.53 19.39
C ASP A 515 -22.65 10.03 19.69
N ALA A 516 -22.49 10.44 20.96
CA ALA A 516 -22.55 11.85 21.35
C ALA A 516 -21.51 12.74 20.64
N VAL A 517 -20.33 12.19 20.31
CA VAL A 517 -19.30 12.90 19.53
C VAL A 517 -19.75 13.01 18.07
N VAL A 518 -20.30 11.94 17.48
CA VAL A 518 -20.80 11.95 16.10
C VAL A 518 -21.97 12.91 15.92
N GLU A 519 -22.94 12.87 16.84
CA GLU A 519 -24.04 13.83 16.90
C GLU A 519 -23.51 15.26 16.98
N ALA A 520 -22.50 15.50 17.82
CA ALA A 520 -21.96 16.83 17.95
C ALA A 520 -21.25 17.32 16.68
N ILE A 521 -20.49 16.45 16.01
CA ILE A 521 -19.85 16.77 14.73
C ILE A 521 -20.89 17.11 13.67
N THR A 522 -21.95 16.30 13.56
CA THR A 522 -22.96 16.42 12.50
C THR A 522 -23.89 17.60 12.72
N GLN A 523 -24.38 17.81 13.95
CA GLN A 523 -25.27 18.93 14.28
C GLN A 523 -24.55 20.29 14.17
N GLY A 524 -23.27 20.34 14.53
CA GLY A 524 -22.47 21.56 14.44
C GLY A 524 -21.78 21.78 13.10
N ASP A 525 -22.00 20.90 12.10
CA ASP A 525 -21.24 20.85 10.84
C ASP A 525 -19.72 21.03 11.03
N LEU A 526 -19.18 20.40 12.07
CA LEU A 526 -17.82 20.64 12.51
C LEU A 526 -16.81 19.93 11.62
N VAL A 527 -15.67 20.60 11.39
CA VAL A 527 -14.48 20.00 10.78
C VAL A 527 -13.68 19.32 11.89
N ALA A 528 -14.10 18.11 12.25
CA ALA A 528 -13.43 17.27 13.23
C ALA A 528 -12.17 16.61 12.65
N VAL A 529 -11.19 16.38 13.52
CA VAL A 529 -9.82 16.03 13.12
C VAL A 529 -9.42 14.64 13.62
N GLY A 530 -8.84 13.84 12.72
CA GLY A 530 -8.01 12.68 13.06
C GLY A 530 -6.52 13.01 12.96
N VAL A 531 -5.73 12.62 13.95
CA VAL A 531 -4.26 12.67 13.90
C VAL A 531 -3.73 11.26 14.03
N LEU A 532 -2.90 10.82 13.09
CA LEU A 532 -2.42 9.44 13.05
C LEU A 532 -0.98 9.35 12.56
N SER A 533 -0.25 8.34 13.04
CA SER A 533 1.10 8.01 12.55
C SER A 533 1.09 7.12 11.30
N GLY A 534 0.08 7.29 10.44
CA GLY A 534 -0.06 6.58 9.18
C GLY A 534 0.74 7.19 8.03
N ASN A 535 0.42 6.75 6.82
CA ASN A 535 0.98 7.27 5.56
C ASN A 535 -0.09 7.86 4.63
N ARG A 536 -1.39 7.65 4.90
CA ARG A 536 -2.51 8.18 4.11
C ARG A 536 -3.56 8.86 4.95
N ASN A 537 -4.05 9.99 4.44
CA ASN A 537 -5.00 10.88 5.10
C ASN A 537 -6.06 11.43 4.13
N PHE A 538 -6.34 10.72 3.04
CA PHE A 538 -7.41 11.08 2.11
C PHE A 538 -8.76 11.23 2.84
N GLU A 539 -9.57 12.19 2.38
CA GLU A 539 -10.89 12.44 2.96
C GLU A 539 -11.76 11.18 2.93
N GLY A 540 -12.37 10.83 4.08
CA GLY A 540 -13.20 9.63 4.22
C GLY A 540 -12.46 8.30 4.34
N ARG A 541 -11.12 8.29 4.25
CA ARG A 541 -10.29 7.07 4.37
C ARG A 541 -10.08 6.65 5.83
N VAL A 542 -9.79 7.61 6.72
CA VAL A 542 -9.45 7.34 8.13
C VAL A 542 -10.71 7.02 8.92
N HIS A 543 -11.71 7.90 8.87
CA HIS A 543 -13.01 7.70 9.49
C HIS A 543 -14.06 8.56 8.76
N PRO A 544 -15.32 8.13 8.62
CA PRO A 544 -16.36 8.89 7.91
C PRO A 544 -16.63 10.28 8.48
N ASN A 545 -16.44 10.46 9.80
CA ASN A 545 -16.72 11.71 10.52
C ASN A 545 -15.49 12.61 10.72
N THR A 546 -14.32 12.28 10.14
CA THR A 546 -13.14 13.17 10.17
C THR A 546 -12.89 13.78 8.78
N ARG A 547 -13.32 15.04 8.61
CA ARG A 547 -13.12 15.82 7.38
C ARG A 547 -11.65 16.23 7.19
N ALA A 548 -10.90 16.31 8.28
CA ALA A 548 -9.48 16.63 8.31
C ALA A 548 -8.69 15.49 8.96
N ASN A 549 -7.61 15.06 8.31
CA ASN A 549 -6.73 14.03 8.84
C ASN A 549 -5.26 14.44 8.65
N TYR A 550 -4.46 14.35 9.73
CA TYR A 550 -3.06 14.74 9.72
C TYR A 550 -2.15 13.57 10.04
N LEU A 551 -1.18 13.34 9.15
CA LEU A 551 -0.07 12.43 9.39
C LEU A 551 0.94 13.11 10.29
N ALA A 552 1.33 12.47 11.38
CA ALA A 552 2.26 13.02 12.36
C ALA A 552 3.08 11.91 13.03
N SER A 553 4.22 12.25 13.62
CA SER A 553 5.01 11.29 14.39
C SER A 553 4.22 10.78 15.62
N PRO A 554 4.44 9.53 16.07
CA PRO A 554 3.84 9.02 17.31
C PRO A 554 3.87 9.98 18.52
N PRO A 555 4.97 10.69 18.85
CA PRO A 555 4.94 11.69 19.93
C PRO A 555 4.04 12.90 19.62
N LEU A 556 3.95 13.37 18.37
CA LEU A 556 3.00 14.42 17.99
C LEU A 556 1.54 13.96 18.07
N VAL A 557 1.25 12.69 17.78
CA VAL A 557 -0.09 12.11 18.00
C VAL A 557 -0.51 12.27 19.46
N ILE A 558 0.39 11.97 20.40
CA ILE A 558 0.14 12.15 21.84
C ILE A 558 0.00 13.63 22.19
N ALA A 559 0.88 14.50 21.67
CA ALA A 559 0.81 15.94 21.92
C ALA A 559 -0.54 16.54 21.50
N TYR A 560 -1.04 16.19 20.31
CA TYR A 560 -2.34 16.64 19.83
C TYR A 560 -3.51 15.98 20.58
N ALA A 561 -3.35 14.75 21.08
CA ALA A 561 -4.35 14.12 21.95
C ALA A 561 -4.49 14.87 23.29
N ILE A 562 -3.37 15.27 23.90
CA ILE A 562 -3.34 16.05 25.15
C ILE A 562 -3.96 17.44 24.91
N ALA A 563 -3.53 18.14 23.86
CA ALA A 563 -4.08 19.45 23.51
C ALA A 563 -5.58 19.38 23.14
N GLY A 564 -6.01 18.27 22.53
CA GLY A 564 -7.38 18.03 22.08
C GLY A 564 -7.80 18.86 20.85
N THR A 565 -6.86 19.57 20.22
CA THR A 565 -7.10 20.39 19.02
C THR A 565 -5.82 20.54 18.21
N VAL A 566 -5.95 20.65 16.89
CA VAL A 566 -4.82 21.05 16.02
C VAL A 566 -4.65 22.57 15.91
N ARG A 567 -5.61 23.35 16.43
CA ARG A 567 -5.58 24.83 16.45
C ARG A 567 -4.78 25.36 17.64
N ILE A 568 -3.59 24.82 17.85
CA ILE A 568 -2.69 25.18 18.94
C ILE A 568 -1.32 25.59 18.38
N ASP A 569 -0.77 26.68 18.89
CA ASP A 569 0.64 27.04 18.70
C ASP A 569 1.44 26.54 19.91
N PHE A 570 2.14 25.41 19.77
CA PHE A 570 2.85 24.78 20.90
C PHE A 570 4.01 25.62 21.48
N GLU A 571 4.46 26.67 20.79
CA GLU A 571 5.49 27.58 21.31
C GLU A 571 4.88 28.66 22.23
N LYS A 572 3.63 29.05 21.94
CA LYS A 572 2.96 30.17 22.63
C LYS A 572 1.88 29.73 23.60
N GLU A 573 1.30 28.55 23.39
CA GLU A 573 0.18 28.01 24.15
C GLU A 573 0.62 26.74 24.90
N PRO A 574 0.34 26.62 26.21
CA PRO A 574 0.65 25.41 26.96
C PRO A 574 -0.27 24.25 26.56
N LEU A 575 0.22 23.02 26.65
CA LEU A 575 -0.58 21.79 26.50
C LEU A 575 -1.66 21.69 27.57
N GLY A 576 -1.35 22.19 28.76
CA GLY A 576 -2.25 22.21 29.91
C GLY A 576 -1.55 22.85 31.11
N ARG A 577 -2.19 22.75 32.26
CA ARG A 577 -1.64 23.21 33.54
C ARG A 577 -1.56 22.05 34.51
N ASN A 578 -0.49 22.00 35.29
CA ASN A 578 -0.32 20.98 36.34
C ASN A 578 -1.21 21.28 37.56
N ALA A 579 -1.13 20.43 38.59
CA ALA A 579 -1.88 20.60 39.84
C ALA A 579 -1.58 21.91 40.60
N GLU A 580 -0.40 22.50 40.38
CA GLU A 580 0.03 23.79 40.93
C GLU A 580 -0.34 24.98 40.02
N ASN A 581 -1.16 24.74 38.99
CA ASN A 581 -1.59 25.71 37.99
C ASN A 581 -0.43 26.27 37.12
N LYS A 582 0.74 25.63 37.10
CA LYS A 582 1.88 26.00 36.24
C LYS A 582 1.62 25.56 34.79
N PRO A 583 1.84 26.45 33.79
CA PRO A 583 1.72 26.07 32.38
C PRO A 583 2.81 25.07 31.99
N ILE A 584 2.41 24.00 31.31
CA ILE A 584 3.31 22.97 30.76
C ILE A 584 3.27 23.08 29.23
N PHE A 585 4.41 23.36 28.62
CA PHE A 585 4.58 23.48 27.18
C PHE A 585 5.05 22.15 26.56
N LEU A 586 4.88 21.99 25.25
CA LEU A 586 5.36 20.80 24.55
C LEU A 586 6.86 20.56 24.76
N LYS A 587 7.66 21.63 24.70
CA LYS A 587 9.11 21.58 24.93
C LYS A 587 9.50 21.04 26.31
N ASP A 588 8.63 21.17 27.32
CA ASP A 588 8.93 20.73 28.69
C ASP A 588 8.80 19.19 28.83
N VAL A 589 8.02 18.57 27.94
CA VAL A 589 7.73 17.13 27.96
C VAL A 589 8.27 16.37 26.74
N TRP A 590 8.86 17.08 25.77
CA TRP A 590 9.43 16.46 24.58
C TRP A 590 10.75 15.76 24.91
N PRO A 591 10.90 14.46 24.61
CA PRO A 591 12.16 13.75 24.85
C PRO A 591 13.21 14.13 23.81
N THR A 592 14.47 14.26 24.24
CA THR A 592 15.57 14.53 23.31
C THR A 592 15.99 13.25 22.57
N ARG A 593 16.64 13.41 21.41
CA ARG A 593 17.18 12.26 20.65
C ARG A 593 18.13 11.39 21.48
N ASP A 594 18.95 12.00 22.34
CA ASP A 594 19.88 11.26 23.21
C ASP A 594 19.16 10.43 24.27
N GLU A 595 18.09 10.98 24.88
CA GLU A 595 17.23 10.24 25.81
C GLU A 595 16.59 9.03 25.12
N ILE A 596 16.08 9.21 23.90
CA ILE A 596 15.49 8.13 23.11
C ILE A 596 16.52 7.05 22.79
N GLN A 597 17.69 7.43 22.27
CA GLN A 597 18.75 6.49 21.88
C GLN A 597 19.30 5.69 23.06
N ALA A 598 19.37 6.30 24.25
CA ALA A 598 19.78 5.59 25.46
C ALA A 598 18.82 4.43 25.79
N VAL A 599 17.51 4.71 25.76
CA VAL A 599 16.47 3.70 26.02
C VAL A 599 16.44 2.66 24.90
N GLU A 600 16.54 3.07 23.64
CA GLU A 600 16.56 2.15 22.49
C GLU A 600 17.71 1.14 22.58
N ARG A 601 18.95 1.61 22.83
CA ARG A 601 20.12 0.72 22.98
C ARG A 601 19.97 -0.28 24.13
N GLN A 602 19.26 0.09 25.18
CA GLN A 602 19.11 -0.74 26.37
C GLN A 602 17.99 -1.78 26.23
N PHE A 603 16.87 -1.43 25.59
CA PHE A 603 15.65 -2.25 25.62
C PHE A 603 15.30 -2.91 24.28
N VAL A 604 15.97 -2.55 23.18
CA VAL A 604 15.75 -3.14 21.85
C VAL A 604 16.86 -4.15 21.54
N ILE A 605 16.72 -5.37 22.09
CA ILE A 605 17.75 -6.42 22.10
C ILE A 605 17.33 -7.68 21.31
N PRO A 606 18.27 -8.50 20.79
CA PRO A 606 17.96 -9.69 19.97
C PRO A 606 17.02 -10.71 20.62
N GLU A 607 17.10 -10.88 21.94
CA GLU A 607 16.34 -11.87 22.70
C GLU A 607 14.83 -11.65 22.55
N MET A 608 14.38 -10.39 22.49
CA MET A 608 12.95 -10.09 22.35
C MET A 608 12.40 -10.48 20.98
N PHE A 609 13.21 -10.35 19.91
CA PHE A 609 12.81 -10.78 18.57
C PHE A 609 12.68 -12.29 18.52
N LYS A 610 13.65 -13.01 19.11
CA LYS A 610 13.58 -14.48 19.20
C LYS A 610 12.34 -14.92 19.95
N GLU A 611 12.06 -14.35 21.12
CA GLU A 611 10.88 -14.73 21.92
C GLU A 611 9.55 -14.49 21.19
N VAL A 612 9.40 -13.34 20.51
CA VAL A 612 8.18 -13.00 19.78
C VAL A 612 8.02 -13.89 18.54
N TYR A 613 9.09 -14.08 17.76
CA TYR A 613 9.00 -14.75 16.47
C TYR A 613 9.12 -16.28 16.53
N GLU A 614 9.69 -16.88 17.58
CA GLU A 614 9.71 -18.34 17.78
C GLU A 614 8.30 -18.94 17.86
N LYS A 615 7.32 -18.16 18.34
CA LYS A 615 5.95 -18.62 18.55
C LYS A 615 4.97 -18.12 17.49
N ILE A 616 5.39 -17.27 16.55
CA ILE A 616 4.48 -16.48 15.70
C ILE A 616 3.50 -17.33 14.86
N GLU A 617 3.94 -18.51 14.41
CA GLU A 617 3.11 -19.43 13.61
C GLU A 617 2.23 -20.35 14.47
N ARG A 618 2.55 -20.54 15.75
CA ARG A 618 1.91 -21.56 16.62
C ARG A 618 1.13 -20.98 17.79
N VAL A 619 1.32 -19.71 18.14
CA VAL A 619 0.76 -19.09 19.35
C VAL A 619 -0.75 -18.88 19.30
N ASN A 620 -1.33 -18.74 18.10
CA ASN A 620 -2.74 -18.43 17.95
C ASN A 620 -3.59 -19.72 18.01
N GLU A 621 -4.07 -20.08 19.20
CA GLU A 621 -4.91 -21.27 19.42
C GLU A 621 -6.19 -21.25 18.59
N SER A 622 -6.86 -20.10 18.48
CA SER A 622 -8.06 -19.93 17.66
C SER A 622 -7.78 -20.26 16.19
N TRP A 623 -6.67 -19.76 15.63
CA TRP A 623 -6.22 -20.11 14.28
C TRP A 623 -5.90 -21.60 14.13
N ASN A 624 -5.19 -22.17 15.09
CA ASN A 624 -4.82 -23.59 15.07
C ASN A 624 -6.07 -24.49 15.09
N SER A 625 -7.13 -24.09 15.80
CA SER A 625 -8.39 -24.82 15.91
C SER A 625 -9.29 -24.77 14.66
N LEU A 626 -9.00 -23.87 13.70
CA LEU A 626 -9.78 -23.79 12.46
C LEU A 626 -9.69 -25.09 11.66
N ASN A 627 -10.84 -25.63 11.27
CA ASN A 627 -10.89 -26.80 10.40
C ASN A 627 -10.82 -26.33 8.94
N ALA A 628 -9.75 -26.72 8.24
CA ALA A 628 -9.62 -26.50 6.80
C ALA A 628 -9.75 -27.85 6.07
N PRO A 629 -10.52 -27.93 4.97
CA PRO A 629 -10.61 -29.15 4.16
C PRO A 629 -9.24 -29.50 3.53
N SER A 630 -9.04 -30.76 3.18
CA SER A 630 -7.81 -31.24 2.50
C SER A 630 -7.96 -31.32 0.97
N ASP A 631 -9.06 -30.79 0.42
CA ASP A 631 -9.37 -30.88 -1.01
C ASP A 631 -8.38 -30.04 -1.82
N GLN A 632 -7.88 -30.57 -2.95
CA GLN A 632 -7.02 -29.81 -3.86
C GLN A 632 -7.79 -28.78 -4.70
N LEU A 633 -9.05 -29.09 -5.04
CA LEU A 633 -9.99 -28.18 -5.68
C LEU A 633 -10.92 -27.64 -4.62
N TYR A 634 -11.17 -26.33 -4.64
CA TYR A 634 -12.00 -25.72 -3.60
C TYR A 634 -13.47 -26.11 -3.75
N SER A 635 -14.07 -26.59 -2.68
CA SER A 635 -15.49 -26.93 -2.62
C SER A 635 -16.35 -25.67 -2.45
N TRP A 636 -16.68 -24.99 -3.55
CA TRP A 636 -17.47 -23.74 -3.54
C TRP A 636 -18.83 -23.91 -2.86
N ASN A 637 -19.06 -23.16 -1.77
CA ASN A 637 -20.33 -23.17 -1.05
C ASN A 637 -21.29 -22.09 -1.60
N PRO A 638 -22.45 -22.43 -2.20
CA PRO A 638 -23.37 -21.43 -2.75
C PRO A 638 -24.04 -20.54 -1.69
N LYS A 639 -24.05 -20.98 -0.42
CA LYS A 639 -24.58 -20.19 0.71
C LYS A 639 -23.59 -19.15 1.23
N SER A 640 -22.31 -19.29 0.89
CA SER A 640 -21.26 -18.36 1.30
C SER A 640 -21.61 -16.93 0.84
N THR A 641 -21.29 -15.97 1.71
CA THR A 641 -21.32 -14.55 1.36
C THR A 641 -19.91 -13.93 1.34
N TYR A 642 -18.87 -14.72 1.57
CA TYR A 642 -17.47 -14.29 1.62
C TYR A 642 -16.62 -14.83 0.47
N ILE A 643 -16.78 -16.12 0.16
CA ILE A 643 -16.02 -16.85 -0.86
C ILE A 643 -16.97 -17.36 -1.96
N LYS A 644 -16.79 -16.90 -3.19
CA LYS A 644 -17.61 -17.25 -4.36
C LYS A 644 -16.70 -17.52 -5.57
N SER A 645 -17.09 -18.49 -6.39
CA SER A 645 -16.39 -18.73 -7.67
C SER A 645 -16.61 -17.52 -8.60
N PRO A 646 -15.54 -16.85 -9.04
CA PRO A 646 -15.66 -15.66 -9.87
C PRO A 646 -15.91 -16.02 -11.34
N PRO A 647 -16.64 -15.19 -12.09
CA PRO A 647 -17.03 -15.49 -13.47
C PRO A 647 -15.92 -15.26 -14.51
N PHE A 648 -14.69 -14.92 -14.09
CA PHE A 648 -13.62 -14.44 -14.98
C PHE A 648 -13.25 -15.42 -16.10
N PHE A 649 -13.44 -16.73 -15.87
CA PHE A 649 -12.96 -17.79 -16.77
C PHE A 649 -14.07 -18.65 -17.38
N ASP A 650 -15.34 -18.29 -17.20
CA ASP A 650 -16.48 -19.16 -17.58
C ASP A 650 -16.61 -19.40 -19.09
N LEU A 651 -16.19 -18.42 -19.89
CA LEU A 651 -16.21 -18.49 -21.36
C LEU A 651 -14.80 -18.67 -21.95
N LEU A 652 -13.82 -19.09 -21.14
CA LEU A 652 -12.43 -19.19 -21.59
C LEU A 652 -12.24 -20.37 -22.56
N THR A 653 -11.68 -20.08 -23.73
CA THR A 653 -11.28 -21.07 -24.75
C THR A 653 -9.77 -21.15 -24.92
N MET A 654 -9.26 -22.30 -25.39
CA MET A 654 -7.84 -22.46 -25.73
C MET A 654 -7.41 -21.57 -26.90
N GLU A 655 -8.24 -21.47 -27.94
CA GLU A 655 -7.99 -20.61 -29.09
C GLU A 655 -8.23 -19.13 -28.76
N LEU A 656 -7.34 -18.26 -29.24
CA LEU A 656 -7.45 -16.81 -29.08
C LEU A 656 -8.36 -16.21 -30.15
N GLN A 657 -9.31 -15.39 -29.72
CA GLN A 657 -10.14 -14.61 -30.64
C GLN A 657 -9.51 -13.22 -30.83
N PRO A 658 -9.48 -12.67 -32.05
CA PRO A 658 -8.97 -11.33 -32.29
C PRO A 658 -9.72 -10.26 -31.46
N PRO A 659 -9.03 -9.25 -30.90
CA PRO A 659 -9.69 -8.13 -30.24
C PRO A 659 -10.63 -7.39 -31.19
N ASN A 660 -11.85 -7.11 -30.75
CA ASN A 660 -12.84 -6.34 -31.51
C ASN A 660 -12.82 -4.87 -31.08
N SER A 661 -13.04 -3.96 -32.03
CA SER A 661 -13.31 -2.54 -31.74
C SER A 661 -14.46 -2.38 -30.75
N ILE A 662 -14.38 -1.35 -29.92
CA ILE A 662 -15.48 -0.95 -29.03
C ILE A 662 -16.37 0.00 -29.83
N VAL A 663 -17.65 -0.32 -30.02
CA VAL A 663 -18.57 0.42 -30.89
C VAL A 663 -19.70 1.04 -30.09
N ASP A 664 -19.97 2.32 -30.33
CA ASP A 664 -21.09 3.08 -29.73
C ASP A 664 -21.18 2.96 -28.19
N ALA A 665 -20.04 2.96 -27.50
CA ALA A 665 -19.98 2.84 -26.05
C ALA A 665 -20.54 4.07 -25.34
N TYR A 666 -21.22 3.87 -24.21
CA TYR A 666 -21.62 4.95 -23.31
C TYR A 666 -20.52 5.26 -22.28
N ILE A 667 -20.45 6.51 -21.85
CA ILE A 667 -19.66 6.89 -20.67
C ILE A 667 -20.45 6.53 -19.41
N LEU A 668 -19.95 5.60 -18.60
CA LEU A 668 -20.58 5.30 -17.30
C LEU A 668 -20.34 6.43 -16.29
N LEU A 669 -19.13 7.01 -16.31
CA LEU A 669 -18.67 8.01 -15.34
C LEU A 669 -17.78 9.05 -16.02
N ASN A 670 -17.99 10.33 -15.67
CA ASN A 670 -17.10 11.43 -16.03
C ASN A 670 -16.46 11.98 -14.76
N LEU A 671 -15.18 11.67 -14.56
CA LEU A 671 -14.45 11.92 -13.32
C LEU A 671 -13.42 13.04 -13.45
N GLY A 672 -12.98 13.57 -12.31
CA GLY A 672 -11.93 14.58 -12.23
C GLY A 672 -10.53 13.99 -12.04
N ASP A 673 -9.64 14.81 -11.47
CA ASP A 673 -8.27 14.45 -11.13
C ASP A 673 -8.18 13.64 -9.82
N SER A 674 -7.09 12.92 -9.66
CA SER A 674 -6.67 12.20 -8.45
C SER A 674 -7.75 11.27 -7.88
N VAL A 675 -8.49 10.60 -8.76
CA VAL A 675 -9.45 9.55 -8.37
C VAL A 675 -8.67 8.36 -7.81
N THR A 676 -8.68 8.21 -6.49
CA THR A 676 -7.97 7.11 -5.82
C THR A 676 -8.64 5.75 -6.03
N THR A 677 -7.91 4.65 -5.83
CA THR A 677 -8.48 3.29 -5.82
C THR A 677 -9.48 3.06 -4.68
N ASP A 678 -9.51 3.91 -3.63
CA ASP A 678 -10.58 3.90 -2.62
C ASP A 678 -11.90 4.50 -3.16
N HIS A 679 -11.86 5.38 -4.17
CA HIS A 679 -13.07 5.83 -4.87
C HIS A 679 -13.58 4.74 -5.82
N ILE A 680 -12.67 4.06 -6.52
CA ILE A 680 -13.00 3.01 -7.51
C ILE A 680 -13.46 1.72 -6.80
N SER A 681 -12.76 1.30 -5.75
CA SER A 681 -13.04 0.09 -4.97
C SER A 681 -12.85 0.39 -3.48
N PRO A 682 -13.85 0.97 -2.79
CA PRO A 682 -13.81 1.19 -1.35
C PRO A 682 -13.52 -0.12 -0.60
N ALA A 683 -12.80 -0.05 0.53
CA ALA A 683 -12.55 -1.21 1.40
C ALA A 683 -13.18 -1.11 2.79
N GLY A 684 -13.67 0.07 3.18
CA GLY A 684 -14.26 0.31 4.49
C GLY A 684 -15.72 -0.15 4.59
N ASN A 685 -16.49 0.55 5.42
CA ASN A 685 -17.89 0.21 5.71
C ASN A 685 -18.78 0.17 4.46
N ILE A 686 -19.73 -0.76 4.47
CA ILE A 686 -20.78 -0.88 3.46
C ILE A 686 -21.96 0.01 3.86
N ALA A 687 -22.25 1.05 3.07
CA ALA A 687 -23.34 1.98 3.35
C ALA A 687 -24.71 1.29 3.23
N ARG A 688 -25.63 1.55 4.17
CA ARG A 688 -26.94 0.86 4.25
C ARG A 688 -27.82 1.07 3.01
N ASN A 689 -27.65 2.18 2.31
CA ASN A 689 -28.39 2.54 1.10
C ASN A 689 -27.70 2.08 -0.20
N SER A 690 -26.63 1.29 -0.14
CA SER A 690 -25.86 0.87 -1.30
C SER A 690 -26.38 -0.43 -1.97
N PRO A 691 -26.02 -0.69 -3.24
CA PRO A 691 -26.34 -1.96 -3.91
C PRO A 691 -25.82 -3.19 -3.17
N ALA A 692 -24.61 -3.11 -2.58
CA ALA A 692 -24.03 -4.20 -1.80
C ALA A 692 -24.83 -4.49 -0.52
N ALA A 693 -25.31 -3.45 0.18
CA ALA A 693 -26.18 -3.62 1.34
C ALA A 693 -27.52 -4.29 0.95
N ARG A 694 -28.13 -3.90 -0.18
CA ARG A 694 -29.35 -4.56 -0.70
C ARG A 694 -29.11 -6.04 -0.97
N TYR A 695 -28.00 -6.38 -1.64
CA TYR A 695 -27.61 -7.77 -1.89
C TYR A 695 -27.42 -8.59 -0.59
N LEU A 696 -26.68 -8.05 0.38
CA LEU A 696 -26.41 -8.74 1.65
C LEU A 696 -27.70 -8.89 2.49
N THR A 697 -28.58 -7.89 2.46
CA THR A 697 -29.90 -7.93 3.12
C THR A 697 -30.79 -9.00 2.50
N ASN A 698 -30.80 -9.13 1.17
CA ASN A 698 -31.54 -10.18 0.47
C ASN A 698 -31.03 -11.60 0.80
N ARG A 699 -29.80 -11.71 1.33
CA ARG A 699 -29.21 -12.96 1.86
C ARG A 699 -29.38 -13.12 3.37
N GLY A 700 -30.20 -12.28 4.02
CA GLY A 700 -30.55 -12.38 5.43
C GLY A 700 -29.58 -11.74 6.41
N LEU A 701 -28.62 -10.93 5.94
CA LEU A 701 -27.66 -10.25 6.82
C LEU A 701 -28.17 -8.88 7.29
N THR A 702 -27.88 -8.55 8.54
CA THR A 702 -28.13 -7.21 9.11
C THR A 702 -26.93 -6.28 8.89
N PRO A 703 -27.08 -4.95 9.01
CA PRO A 703 -25.97 -4.01 8.82
C PRO A 703 -24.74 -4.26 9.70
N ARG A 704 -24.90 -4.83 10.89
CA ARG A 704 -23.78 -5.19 11.78
C ARG A 704 -22.95 -6.35 11.22
N GLU A 705 -23.56 -7.21 10.42
CA GLU A 705 -22.96 -8.41 9.82
C GLU A 705 -22.41 -8.15 8.41
N PHE A 706 -22.62 -6.96 7.85
CA PHE A 706 -22.08 -6.61 6.54
C PHE A 706 -20.55 -6.71 6.49
N ASN A 707 -19.89 -6.43 7.61
CA ASN A 707 -18.43 -6.29 7.70
C ASN A 707 -17.97 -5.17 6.72
N SER A 708 -16.72 -5.20 6.26
CA SER A 708 -16.16 -4.21 5.33
C SER A 708 -16.12 -4.72 3.89
N TYR A 709 -16.08 -3.82 2.91
CA TYR A 709 -15.84 -4.22 1.51
C TYR A 709 -14.53 -5.00 1.35
N GLY A 710 -13.46 -4.63 2.08
CA GLY A 710 -12.19 -5.34 2.06
C GLY A 710 -12.30 -6.81 2.48
N SER A 711 -13.15 -7.10 3.46
CA SER A 711 -13.44 -8.47 3.90
C SER A 711 -14.22 -9.29 2.85
N ARG A 712 -14.97 -8.63 1.96
CA ARG A 712 -15.87 -9.26 0.98
C ARG A 712 -15.22 -9.54 -0.37
N ARG A 713 -13.90 -9.40 -0.47
CA ARG A 713 -13.14 -9.53 -1.73
C ARG A 713 -13.08 -10.92 -2.34
N GLY A 714 -13.43 -11.96 -1.60
CA GLY A 714 -13.63 -13.29 -2.17
C GLY A 714 -14.99 -13.45 -2.85
N ASN A 715 -15.85 -12.42 -2.84
CA ASN A 715 -17.20 -12.46 -3.39
C ASN A 715 -17.40 -11.35 -4.44
N ASP A 716 -17.38 -11.74 -5.71
CA ASP A 716 -17.52 -10.83 -6.85
C ASP A 716 -18.86 -10.10 -6.90
N ASP A 717 -19.95 -10.70 -6.40
CA ASP A 717 -21.25 -10.04 -6.35
C ASP A 717 -21.24 -8.78 -5.48
N VAL A 718 -20.55 -8.85 -4.35
CA VAL A 718 -20.45 -7.73 -3.40
C VAL A 718 -19.49 -6.69 -3.93
N MET A 719 -18.36 -7.12 -4.51
CA MET A 719 -17.33 -6.21 -4.99
C MET A 719 -17.73 -5.47 -6.26
N ALA A 720 -18.43 -6.11 -7.20
CA ALA A 720 -19.02 -5.41 -8.35
C ALA A 720 -20.01 -4.34 -7.89
N ARG A 721 -20.88 -4.67 -6.92
CA ARG A 721 -21.82 -3.73 -6.29
C ARG A 721 -21.15 -2.62 -5.48
N GLY A 722 -19.96 -2.87 -4.96
CA GLY A 722 -19.13 -1.89 -4.27
C GLY A 722 -18.29 -1.02 -5.20
N THR A 723 -18.21 -1.34 -6.49
CA THR A 723 -17.38 -0.62 -7.44
C THR A 723 -17.96 0.78 -7.69
N PHE A 724 -17.13 1.80 -7.52
CA PHE A 724 -17.49 3.21 -7.48
C PHE A 724 -18.53 3.60 -6.41
N ALA A 725 -18.75 2.75 -5.39
CA ALA A 725 -19.73 3.00 -4.34
C ALA A 725 -19.24 3.93 -3.21
N ASN A 726 -18.10 4.61 -3.39
CA ASN A 726 -17.58 5.53 -2.40
C ASN A 726 -18.46 6.78 -2.30
N ILE A 727 -18.96 7.09 -1.10
CA ILE A 727 -19.87 8.22 -0.86
C ILE A 727 -19.28 9.59 -1.21
N ARG A 728 -17.95 9.68 -1.33
CA ARG A 728 -17.20 10.89 -1.70
C ARG A 728 -16.84 10.96 -3.18
N LEU A 729 -17.23 9.98 -4.00
CA LEU A 729 -17.00 10.00 -5.43
C LEU A 729 -17.63 11.27 -6.04
N PHE A 730 -16.83 12.05 -6.77
CA PHE A 730 -17.30 13.24 -7.47
C PHE A 730 -17.47 12.91 -8.96
N ASN A 731 -18.70 12.63 -9.36
CA ASN A 731 -19.06 12.42 -10.76
C ASN A 731 -19.50 13.76 -11.38
N LYS A 732 -18.78 14.24 -12.40
CA LYS A 732 -19.04 15.52 -13.08
C LYS A 732 -20.42 15.58 -13.72
N PHE A 733 -21.05 14.44 -14.02
CA PHE A 733 -22.45 14.42 -14.45
C PHE A 733 -23.44 14.97 -13.41
N LEU A 734 -23.11 14.83 -12.12
CA LEU A 734 -23.97 15.23 -11.01
C LEU A 734 -23.50 16.52 -10.32
N ASN A 735 -22.25 16.95 -10.55
CA ASN A 735 -21.61 18.11 -9.91
C ASN A 735 -21.71 18.11 -8.37
N LYS A 736 -21.72 16.92 -7.77
CA LYS A 736 -21.74 16.72 -6.32
C LYS A 736 -21.06 15.40 -5.94
N GLN A 737 -20.68 15.25 -4.68
CA GLN A 737 -20.24 13.97 -4.14
C GLN A 737 -21.43 13.01 -4.02
N ALA A 738 -21.42 11.93 -4.80
CA ALA A 738 -22.42 10.87 -4.75
C ALA A 738 -21.88 9.60 -5.44
N PRO A 739 -22.15 8.38 -4.91
CA PRO A 739 -21.80 7.11 -5.53
C PRO A 739 -22.80 6.73 -6.65
N GLN A 740 -23.14 7.69 -7.51
CA GLN A 740 -24.24 7.62 -8.47
C GLN A 740 -23.82 8.14 -9.85
N THR A 741 -24.59 7.77 -10.87
CA THR A 741 -24.44 8.28 -12.24
C THR A 741 -25.78 8.42 -12.94
N ILE A 742 -25.77 8.97 -14.15
CA ILE A 742 -26.95 9.10 -15.00
C ILE A 742 -26.98 7.90 -15.96
N HIS A 743 -28.07 7.14 -15.96
CA HIS A 743 -28.35 6.17 -17.01
C HIS A 743 -28.99 6.89 -18.20
N PHE A 744 -28.17 7.27 -19.19
CA PHE A 744 -28.57 8.15 -20.30
C PHE A 744 -29.80 7.69 -21.09
N PRO A 745 -30.01 6.40 -21.40
CA PRO A 745 -31.20 5.97 -22.12
C PRO A 745 -32.52 6.26 -21.39
N SER A 746 -32.51 6.31 -20.05
CA SER A 746 -33.72 6.59 -19.24
C SER A 746 -33.68 7.94 -18.52
N ASP A 747 -32.55 8.66 -18.58
CA ASP A 747 -32.27 9.90 -17.86
C ASP A 747 -32.45 9.80 -16.32
N GLU A 748 -32.32 8.60 -15.76
CA GLU A 748 -32.44 8.37 -14.31
C GLU A 748 -31.09 8.51 -13.62
N THR A 749 -31.05 9.19 -12.47
CA THR A 749 -29.87 9.17 -11.58
C THR A 749 -30.00 8.01 -10.60
N ILE A 750 -29.12 7.01 -10.73
CA ILE A 750 -29.15 5.78 -9.95
C ILE A 750 -27.75 5.38 -9.49
N ASP A 751 -27.64 4.37 -8.61
CA ASP A 751 -26.35 3.86 -8.16
C ASP A 751 -25.57 3.27 -9.36
N ILE A 752 -24.25 3.39 -9.32
CA ILE A 752 -23.40 3.09 -10.50
C ILE A 752 -23.50 1.64 -10.94
N PHE A 753 -23.57 0.70 -9.99
CA PHE A 753 -23.79 -0.71 -10.30
C PHE A 753 -25.13 -0.94 -11.02
N ASP A 754 -26.21 -0.31 -10.54
CA ASP A 754 -27.54 -0.48 -11.15
C ASP A 754 -27.58 0.11 -12.56
N ALA A 755 -26.90 1.23 -12.81
CA ALA A 755 -26.74 1.79 -14.15
C ALA A 755 -25.96 0.85 -15.07
N ALA A 756 -24.83 0.31 -14.60
CA ALA A 756 -24.01 -0.62 -15.36
C ALA A 756 -24.78 -1.90 -15.73
N GLU A 757 -25.55 -2.45 -14.80
CA GLU A 757 -26.39 -3.63 -15.04
C GLU A 757 -27.42 -3.39 -16.16
N ARG A 758 -28.08 -2.22 -16.18
CA ARG A 758 -29.03 -1.87 -17.26
C ARG A 758 -28.34 -1.74 -18.62
N TYR A 759 -27.17 -1.12 -18.69
CA TYR A 759 -26.40 -1.04 -19.93
C TYR A 759 -25.97 -2.42 -20.42
N GLN A 760 -25.50 -3.29 -19.53
CA GLN A 760 -25.13 -4.66 -19.87
C GLN A 760 -26.32 -5.49 -20.39
N GLN A 761 -27.48 -5.39 -19.74
CA GLN A 761 -28.72 -6.06 -20.18
C GLN A 761 -29.15 -5.60 -21.58
N ALA A 762 -28.93 -4.33 -21.91
CA ALA A 762 -29.20 -3.77 -23.23
C ALA A 762 -28.06 -4.02 -24.26
N GLY A 763 -26.96 -4.66 -23.86
CA GLY A 763 -25.83 -4.98 -24.73
C GLY A 763 -24.95 -3.78 -25.10
N TYR A 764 -24.99 -2.69 -24.33
CA TYR A 764 -24.19 -1.49 -24.59
C TYR A 764 -22.81 -1.58 -23.93
N PRO A 765 -21.70 -1.36 -24.68
CA PRO A 765 -20.37 -1.25 -24.10
C PRO A 765 -20.24 0.01 -23.23
N LEU A 766 -19.37 -0.06 -22.22
CA LEU A 766 -19.13 1.05 -21.31
C LEU A 766 -17.66 1.48 -21.29
N ILE A 767 -17.43 2.77 -21.12
CA ILE A 767 -16.11 3.36 -20.85
C ILE A 767 -16.19 4.40 -19.72
N VAL A 768 -15.04 4.84 -19.20
CA VAL A 768 -14.92 5.89 -18.17
C VAL A 768 -14.06 7.03 -18.69
N LEU A 769 -14.45 8.28 -18.42
CA LEU A 769 -13.60 9.46 -18.59
C LEU A 769 -13.02 9.86 -17.23
N ALA A 770 -11.72 10.19 -17.19
CA ALA A 770 -11.04 10.65 -15.98
C ALA A 770 -10.00 11.74 -16.28
N GLY A 771 -9.61 12.49 -15.25
CA GLY A 771 -8.53 13.46 -15.31
C GLY A 771 -7.16 12.84 -15.08
N LYS A 772 -6.30 13.56 -14.36
CA LYS A 772 -4.92 13.15 -14.01
C LYS A 772 -4.90 12.17 -12.84
N GLU A 773 -3.82 11.39 -12.73
CA GLU A 773 -3.51 10.50 -11.59
C GLU A 773 -4.65 9.51 -11.29
N TYR A 774 -5.30 9.00 -12.34
CA TYR A 774 -6.39 8.04 -12.20
C TYR A 774 -5.88 6.73 -11.58
N GLY A 775 -6.52 6.30 -10.50
CA GLY A 775 -6.17 5.09 -9.77
C GLY A 775 -5.03 5.27 -8.76
N SER A 776 -4.86 6.45 -8.19
CA SER A 776 -3.86 6.70 -7.14
C SER A 776 -4.13 5.91 -5.85
N GLY A 777 -3.08 5.55 -5.11
CA GLY A 777 -3.18 4.94 -3.80
C GLY A 777 -2.96 3.42 -3.75
N SER A 778 -3.95 2.66 -3.26
CA SER A 778 -3.77 1.25 -2.87
C SER A 778 -3.66 0.33 -4.09
N SER A 779 -2.89 -0.74 -3.98
CA SER A 779 -2.56 -1.72 -5.05
C SER A 779 -3.72 -2.64 -5.47
N ARG A 780 -4.95 -2.35 -5.05
CA ARG A 780 -6.09 -3.28 -5.10
C ARG A 780 -6.49 -3.58 -6.53
N ASP A 781 -6.40 -4.84 -6.92
CA ASP A 781 -6.85 -5.34 -8.22
C ASP A 781 -8.37 -5.28 -8.41
N TRP A 782 -9.15 -5.26 -7.33
CA TRP A 782 -10.60 -5.00 -7.38
C TRP A 782 -10.95 -3.64 -7.99
N ALA A 783 -10.03 -2.67 -8.00
CA ALA A 783 -10.20 -1.44 -8.78
C ALA A 783 -10.14 -1.65 -10.30
N ALA A 784 -9.75 -2.84 -10.78
CA ALA A 784 -9.82 -3.25 -12.19
C ALA A 784 -10.84 -4.39 -12.42
N LYS A 785 -10.87 -5.41 -11.54
CA LYS A 785 -11.88 -6.50 -11.57
C LYS A 785 -13.30 -5.94 -11.46
N GLY A 786 -13.51 -4.95 -10.59
CA GLY A 786 -14.78 -4.26 -10.41
C GLY A 786 -15.28 -3.61 -11.72
N PRO A 787 -14.53 -2.65 -12.30
CA PRO A 787 -14.88 -2.07 -13.59
C PRO A 787 -15.09 -3.10 -14.71
N PHE A 788 -14.26 -4.14 -14.77
CA PHE A 788 -14.43 -5.25 -15.71
C PHE A 788 -15.80 -5.93 -15.55
N LEU A 789 -16.22 -6.24 -14.32
CA LEU A 789 -17.53 -6.84 -14.04
C LEU A 789 -18.71 -5.87 -14.26
N LEU A 790 -18.48 -4.56 -14.15
CA LEU A 790 -19.45 -3.54 -14.58
C LEU A 790 -19.55 -3.42 -16.12
N GLY A 791 -18.74 -4.17 -16.88
CA GLY A 791 -18.77 -4.14 -18.34
C GLY A 791 -17.94 -3.02 -18.98
N ILE A 792 -17.12 -2.33 -18.19
CA ILE A 792 -16.20 -1.29 -18.69
C ILE A 792 -15.13 -1.95 -19.55
N LYS A 793 -15.00 -1.48 -20.80
CA LYS A 793 -14.04 -2.00 -21.79
C LYS A 793 -12.79 -1.13 -21.93
N ALA A 794 -12.91 0.16 -21.64
CA ALA A 794 -11.79 1.08 -21.67
C ALA A 794 -11.97 2.22 -20.64
N VAL A 795 -10.86 2.81 -20.23
CA VAL A 795 -10.81 4.07 -19.49
C VAL A 795 -10.04 5.07 -20.34
N LEU A 796 -10.49 6.32 -20.42
CA LEU A 796 -9.78 7.42 -21.08
C LEU A 796 -9.43 8.49 -20.03
N ALA A 797 -8.14 8.60 -19.71
CA ALA A 797 -7.64 9.48 -18.66
C ALA A 797 -6.53 10.42 -19.16
N GLU A 798 -6.24 11.50 -18.45
CA GLU A 798 -5.08 12.35 -18.74
C GLU A 798 -3.78 11.66 -18.31
N SER A 799 -3.80 10.96 -17.18
CA SER A 799 -2.69 10.11 -16.72
C SER A 799 -3.15 9.04 -15.74
N TYR A 800 -2.35 7.98 -15.61
CA TYR A 800 -2.60 6.84 -14.71
C TYR A 800 -1.50 6.72 -13.68
N GLU A 801 -1.86 6.24 -12.49
CA GLU A 801 -0.89 5.71 -11.52
C GLU A 801 -0.50 4.27 -11.88
N ARG A 802 0.79 3.92 -11.65
CA ARG A 802 1.44 2.75 -12.26
C ARG A 802 0.73 1.43 -11.98
N ILE A 803 0.43 1.14 -10.71
CA ILE A 803 -0.19 -0.14 -10.31
C ILE A 803 -1.58 -0.27 -10.92
N HIS A 804 -2.35 0.82 -10.93
CA HIS A 804 -3.71 0.78 -11.45
C HIS A 804 -3.75 0.54 -12.96
N ARG A 805 -2.87 1.19 -13.73
CA ARG A 805 -2.72 0.90 -15.17
C ARG A 805 -2.43 -0.58 -15.41
N SER A 806 -1.49 -1.14 -14.66
CA SER A 806 -1.09 -2.56 -14.78
C SER A 806 -2.25 -3.50 -14.44
N ASN A 807 -3.06 -3.16 -13.42
CA ASN A 807 -4.26 -3.92 -13.07
C ASN A 807 -5.34 -3.88 -14.17
N LEU A 808 -5.55 -2.73 -14.82
CA LEU A 808 -6.48 -2.61 -15.95
C LEU A 808 -6.05 -3.52 -17.10
N VAL A 809 -4.77 -3.47 -17.47
CA VAL A 809 -4.17 -4.34 -18.50
C VAL A 809 -4.32 -5.81 -18.12
N GLY A 810 -4.03 -6.18 -16.87
CA GLY A 810 -4.15 -7.54 -16.35
C GLY A 810 -5.57 -8.10 -16.42
N MET A 811 -6.59 -7.25 -16.40
CA MET A 811 -8.01 -7.62 -16.59
C MET A 811 -8.50 -7.50 -18.04
N GLY A 812 -7.64 -7.08 -18.97
CA GLY A 812 -8.02 -6.84 -20.38
C GLY A 812 -8.83 -5.56 -20.62
N VAL A 813 -8.90 -4.65 -19.63
CA VAL A 813 -9.49 -3.31 -19.80
C VAL A 813 -8.45 -2.41 -20.46
N ILE A 814 -8.84 -1.65 -21.47
CA ILE A 814 -7.90 -0.82 -22.25
C ILE A 814 -7.66 0.53 -21.55
N PRO A 815 -6.43 0.81 -21.05
CA PRO A 815 -6.09 2.15 -20.58
C PRO A 815 -5.77 3.05 -21.76
N LEU A 816 -6.66 3.98 -22.08
CA LEU A 816 -6.45 5.03 -23.07
C LEU A 816 -5.98 6.30 -22.37
N GLN A 817 -5.05 7.01 -22.98
CA GLN A 817 -4.55 8.29 -22.51
C GLN A 817 -4.72 9.37 -23.57
N TYR A 818 -5.18 10.55 -23.17
CA TYR A 818 -5.19 11.71 -24.06
C TYR A 818 -3.78 12.04 -24.58
N LEU A 819 -3.70 12.67 -25.75
CA LEU A 819 -2.42 13.18 -26.24
C LEU A 819 -1.91 14.34 -25.36
N PRO A 820 -0.60 14.62 -25.34
CA PRO A 820 -0.07 15.76 -24.59
C PRO A 820 -0.77 17.07 -24.96
N GLY A 821 -1.31 17.75 -23.94
CA GLY A 821 -2.05 19.00 -24.13
C GLY A 821 -3.54 18.83 -24.44
N GLU A 822 -4.05 17.60 -24.53
CA GLU A 822 -5.47 17.30 -24.71
C GLU A 822 -6.09 16.78 -23.42
N ASN A 823 -7.38 17.07 -23.22
CA ASN A 823 -8.24 16.48 -22.19
C ASN A 823 -9.71 16.62 -22.57
N ALA A 824 -10.62 16.17 -21.70
CA ALA A 824 -12.06 16.23 -21.94
C ALA A 824 -12.55 17.66 -22.23
N ASP A 825 -12.12 18.66 -21.46
CA ASP A 825 -12.59 20.05 -21.60
C ASP A 825 -12.08 20.68 -22.90
N ILE A 826 -10.81 20.48 -23.25
CA ILE A 826 -10.17 20.99 -24.49
C ILE A 826 -10.81 20.36 -25.72
N LEU A 827 -11.10 19.06 -25.65
CA LEU A 827 -11.79 18.34 -26.72
C LEU A 827 -13.31 18.56 -26.68
N GLY A 828 -13.85 19.33 -25.73
CA GLY A 828 -15.29 19.59 -25.62
C GLY A 828 -16.13 18.32 -25.44
N LEU A 829 -15.59 17.32 -24.74
CA LEU A 829 -16.25 16.05 -24.45
C LEU A 829 -17.19 16.24 -23.26
N SER A 830 -18.49 16.19 -23.51
CA SER A 830 -19.49 16.24 -22.43
C SER A 830 -19.58 14.90 -21.68
N GLY A 831 -19.26 13.81 -22.36
CA GLY A 831 -19.45 12.44 -21.92
C GLY A 831 -20.86 11.90 -22.20
N ARG A 832 -21.73 12.68 -22.86
CA ARG A 832 -23.06 12.22 -23.31
C ARG A 832 -23.04 11.61 -24.71
N GLU A 833 -21.94 11.77 -25.43
CA GLU A 833 -21.73 11.19 -26.75
C GLU A 833 -21.56 9.67 -26.65
N ARG A 834 -21.72 8.96 -27.78
CA ARG A 834 -21.34 7.54 -27.89
C ARG A 834 -19.97 7.41 -28.54
N TYR A 835 -19.14 6.53 -27.99
CA TYR A 835 -17.71 6.44 -28.29
C TYR A 835 -17.39 5.14 -29.02
N THR A 836 -16.82 5.25 -30.22
CA THR A 836 -16.27 4.13 -30.98
C THR A 836 -14.75 4.19 -30.96
N ILE A 837 -14.09 3.17 -30.45
CA ILE A 837 -12.63 3.01 -30.38
C ILE A 837 -12.22 1.94 -31.39
N ASN A 838 -11.51 2.36 -32.43
CA ASN A 838 -11.08 1.46 -33.50
C ASN A 838 -9.82 0.70 -33.09
N ILE A 839 -9.93 -0.63 -32.92
CA ILE A 839 -8.79 -1.50 -32.58
C ILE A 839 -8.28 -2.17 -33.87
N PRO A 840 -7.04 -1.88 -34.30
CA PRO A 840 -6.48 -2.50 -35.49
C PRO A 840 -6.06 -3.95 -35.24
N LYS A 841 -5.87 -4.73 -36.31
CA LYS A 841 -5.45 -6.13 -36.23
C LYS A 841 -4.02 -6.30 -35.69
N GLU A 842 -3.13 -5.41 -36.12
CA GLU A 842 -1.74 -5.38 -35.66
C GLU A 842 -1.63 -4.31 -34.58
N LEU A 843 -1.23 -4.74 -33.39
CA LEU A 843 -1.05 -3.87 -32.23
C LEU A 843 0.44 -3.75 -31.94
N THR A 844 0.88 -2.52 -31.64
CA THR A 844 2.23 -2.24 -31.15
C THR A 844 2.14 -1.49 -29.81
N PRO A 845 3.14 -1.64 -28.91
CA PRO A 845 3.11 -0.94 -27.63
C PRO A 845 2.96 0.57 -27.81
N SER A 846 2.17 1.21 -26.93
CA SER A 846 1.90 2.65 -26.91
C SER A 846 1.35 3.23 -28.23
N MET A 847 0.72 2.41 -29.08
CA MET A 847 0.17 2.91 -30.33
C MET A 847 -0.95 3.93 -30.12
N GLN A 848 -1.11 4.85 -31.06
CA GLN A 848 -2.24 5.77 -31.07
C GLN A 848 -3.42 5.13 -31.80
N VAL A 849 -4.60 5.25 -31.21
CA VAL A 849 -5.87 4.77 -31.78
C VAL A 849 -6.83 5.93 -31.97
N GLN A 850 -7.64 5.85 -33.02
CA GLN A 850 -8.68 6.84 -33.29
C GLN A 850 -9.94 6.53 -32.46
N ILE A 851 -10.49 7.57 -31.86
CA ILE A 851 -11.79 7.56 -31.19
C ILE A 851 -12.75 8.42 -32.01
N LYS A 852 -13.88 7.83 -32.40
CA LYS A 852 -14.95 8.48 -33.15
C LYS A 852 -16.19 8.60 -32.27
N LEU A 853 -16.79 9.79 -32.25
CA LEU A 853 -18.06 10.05 -31.58
C LEU A 853 -19.23 9.91 -32.55
N ASP A 854 -20.41 9.61 -32.04
CA ASP A 854 -21.66 9.63 -32.81
C ASP A 854 -22.07 11.03 -33.30
N THR A 855 -21.52 12.08 -32.69
CA THR A 855 -21.62 13.48 -33.15
C THR A 855 -20.80 13.78 -34.40
N GLY A 856 -19.98 12.82 -34.88
CA GLY A 856 -19.08 12.98 -36.02
C GLY A 856 -17.68 13.49 -35.64
N LYS A 857 -17.46 13.94 -34.39
CA LYS A 857 -16.15 14.34 -33.90
C LYS A 857 -15.19 13.15 -33.83
N THR A 858 -13.93 13.36 -34.18
CA THR A 858 -12.85 12.35 -34.06
C THR A 858 -11.63 12.95 -33.38
N PHE A 859 -10.94 12.14 -32.58
CA PHE A 859 -9.66 12.49 -31.97
C PHE A 859 -8.82 11.23 -31.76
N GLN A 860 -7.59 11.39 -31.26
CA GLN A 860 -6.67 10.27 -31.01
C GLN A 860 -6.40 10.11 -29.52
N ALA A 861 -6.07 8.89 -29.11
CA ALA A 861 -5.59 8.58 -27.77
C ALA A 861 -4.45 7.56 -27.85
N VAL A 862 -3.52 7.60 -26.90
CA VAL A 862 -2.49 6.58 -26.72
C VAL A 862 -3.11 5.37 -26.03
N MET A 863 -2.94 4.19 -26.61
CA MET A 863 -3.32 2.93 -25.97
C MET A 863 -2.16 2.44 -25.10
N ARG A 864 -2.29 2.57 -23.78
CA ARG A 864 -1.23 2.39 -22.77
C ARG A 864 -0.95 0.92 -22.42
N PHE A 865 -0.81 0.08 -23.44
CA PHE A 865 -0.05 -1.16 -23.35
C PHE A 865 1.41 -0.80 -23.60
N ASP A 866 2.23 -0.85 -22.56
CA ASP A 866 3.57 -0.28 -22.58
C ASP A 866 4.62 -1.29 -23.10
N THR A 867 4.24 -2.58 -23.18
CA THR A 867 5.14 -3.69 -23.55
C THR A 867 4.48 -4.74 -24.45
N ASP A 868 5.29 -5.57 -25.11
CA ASP A 868 4.77 -6.67 -25.95
C ASP A 868 4.09 -7.76 -25.10
N VAL A 869 4.57 -7.96 -23.87
CA VAL A 869 3.97 -8.88 -22.90
C VAL A 869 2.58 -8.39 -22.49
N GLU A 870 2.40 -7.08 -22.26
CA GLU A 870 1.10 -6.50 -21.97
C GLU A 870 0.11 -6.63 -23.14
N LEU A 871 0.58 -6.46 -24.38
CA LEU A 871 -0.24 -6.75 -25.56
C LEU A 871 -0.67 -8.23 -25.61
N THR A 872 0.24 -9.14 -25.25
CA THR A 872 -0.08 -10.56 -25.14
C THR A 872 -1.17 -10.80 -24.11
N TYR A 873 -1.11 -10.12 -22.95
CA TYR A 873 -2.18 -10.22 -21.93
C TYR A 873 -3.51 -9.69 -22.47
N PHE A 874 -3.52 -8.56 -23.16
CA PHE A 874 -4.73 -8.02 -23.79
C PHE A 874 -5.34 -8.98 -24.81
N GLN A 875 -4.53 -9.55 -25.71
CA GLN A 875 -4.97 -10.55 -26.69
C GLN A 875 -5.53 -11.82 -26.03
N ASN A 876 -5.05 -12.15 -24.82
CA ASN A 876 -5.56 -13.27 -24.04
C ASN A 876 -6.84 -12.93 -23.25
N GLY A 877 -7.27 -11.67 -23.24
CA GLY A 877 -8.37 -11.16 -22.42
C GLY A 877 -8.02 -11.03 -20.93
N GLY A 878 -6.73 -11.01 -20.59
CA GLY A 878 -6.22 -10.89 -19.23
C GLY A 878 -4.97 -11.75 -18.98
N ILE A 879 -4.19 -11.38 -17.95
CA ILE A 879 -2.96 -12.08 -17.58
C ILE A 879 -3.23 -13.48 -17.01
N LEU A 880 -4.28 -13.68 -16.20
CA LEU A 880 -4.62 -15.01 -15.68
C LEU A 880 -5.14 -15.92 -16.79
N ASN A 881 -5.88 -15.38 -17.76
CA ASN A 881 -6.33 -16.12 -18.93
C ASN A 881 -5.12 -16.65 -19.73
N TYR A 882 -4.09 -15.82 -19.90
CA TYR A 882 -2.81 -16.24 -20.49
C TYR A 882 -2.15 -17.37 -19.67
N MET A 883 -2.09 -17.23 -18.36
CA MET A 883 -1.49 -18.26 -17.48
C MET A 883 -2.26 -19.57 -17.52
N ILE A 884 -3.60 -19.56 -17.50
CA ILE A 884 -4.43 -20.77 -17.63
C ILE A 884 -4.12 -21.50 -18.95
N ARG A 885 -4.09 -20.79 -20.08
CA ARG A 885 -3.75 -21.40 -21.38
C ARG A 885 -2.34 -21.99 -21.38
N LYS A 886 -1.36 -21.24 -20.86
CA LYS A 886 0.04 -21.67 -20.76
C LYS A 886 0.19 -22.95 -19.93
N MET A 887 -0.48 -23.03 -18.78
CA MET A 887 -0.43 -24.18 -17.89
C MET A 887 -1.23 -25.38 -18.42
N SER A 888 -2.28 -25.15 -19.21
CA SER A 888 -3.07 -26.23 -19.82
C SER A 888 -2.35 -26.91 -21.00
N LEU A 889 -1.40 -26.23 -21.66
CA LEU A 889 -0.65 -26.78 -22.80
C LEU A 889 0.59 -27.58 -22.41
N GLN A 890 1.16 -27.29 -21.24
CA GLN A 890 2.20 -28.12 -20.68
C GLN A 890 1.50 -29.40 -20.23
N SER A 891 1.58 -30.48 -21.00
CA SER A 891 1.18 -31.82 -20.56
C SER A 891 2.39 -32.48 -19.91
#